data_AF-A0A6G6ZWV6-F1
#
_entry.id   AF-A0A6G6ZWV6-F1
#
_cell.length_a   1.000
_cell.length_b   1.000
_cell.length_c   1.000
_cell.angle_alpha   90.00
_cell.angle_beta   90.00
_cell.angle_gamma   90.00
#
_symmetry.space_group_name_H-M   'P 1'
#
loop_
_entity.id
_entity.type
_entity.pdbx_description
1 polymer ?
#
loop_
_entity_poly.entity_id
_entity_poly.type
_entity_poly.pdbx_seq_one_letter_code
_entity_poly.pdbx_strand_id
1 'polypeptide(L)'
;MSDRYELFLTCPKGLEGLLIEEATGLGLEQAREHTSAVRGMGDMETAYRLCLWSRLANRVLLVLKRFPMKNADDLYQGVLDVDWQDHMLADGTLAVEFSGHGSGIDNTHFGALKVKDAIVDKLRTPTGERPSVDKLNPDLRIHLRLDRGEAILSLDLSGHSLHQRGYRLQQGAAPLKENLAAAILIRSGWPRIAAEGGALADPMCGVGTFLVEAAMIAADIAPNLKREQWGFSAWQGHVPALWRKLHDEALARAQAGLSRPPLWIRGYEADPRLIQPGRNNVERAGLSDWIKIYQGEVATFEPRPDQNQKGLVICNPPYGERLGDEASLLYLYQNLGERLRQACLNWEAAVFTGAPDLGKRMGIRSHKQYSFWNGALPCKLLLIKVLPDQFVTGERRSPEQRQLEREQAQAVADEPPVRQYNKNGNPIKPAPAPVVEQARLSEGGQMFANRLQKNLKQLGKWAKREGIECYRVYDADMPEYSLAIDLYQDWVHVQEYAAPKSVDPEKAQARLFDALAAIPQALNVDKSRVLIKRRERQSGTRQYERQGAQGQFTEVREGGVKLLVNLTDYLDTGLFLDHRPMRMRIQKEAAGKRFLNLFCYTATASVHAAKGGARSTTSVDLSKTYLDWARRNLSLNGFSDKNRLEQGDVMAWLDTCRDEFDLIFIDPPTFSNSKRMEGVFDVQRDQVQLLDLAMARLAPGGVLYFSNNFRKFQLDENLAARYQVEEITASTIDPDFARNGKIHRAWKITTR
;
A
#
# COMPACT_ATOMS: atom_id res chain seq x y z
N MET A 1 -43.77 29.85 -20.59
CA MET A 1 -42.58 29.11 -21.05
C MET A 1 -41.61 29.13 -19.88
N SER A 2 -41.12 27.97 -19.45
CA SER A 2 -40.17 27.89 -18.34
C SER A 2 -38.86 28.58 -18.73
N ASP A 3 -38.34 29.47 -17.88
CA ASP A 3 -37.00 30.04 -18.09
C ASP A 3 -35.97 28.92 -18.15
N ARG A 4 -35.05 29.03 -19.12
CA ARG A 4 -33.98 28.07 -19.34
C ARG A 4 -32.69 28.63 -18.75
N TYR A 5 -32.07 27.88 -17.85
CA TYR A 5 -30.83 28.24 -17.19
C TYR A 5 -29.67 27.44 -17.76
N GLU A 6 -28.52 28.09 -17.83
CA GLU A 6 -27.26 27.39 -18.05
C GLU A 6 -26.79 26.77 -16.73
N LEU A 7 -26.46 25.47 -16.77
CA LEU A 7 -26.04 24.69 -15.61
C LEU A 7 -24.63 24.13 -15.82
N PHE A 8 -23.81 24.18 -14.77
CA PHE A 8 -22.53 23.49 -14.68
C PHE A 8 -22.55 22.45 -13.56
N LEU A 9 -22.27 21.20 -13.93
CA LEU A 9 -22.12 20.11 -12.99
C LEU A 9 -20.65 19.77 -12.85
N THR A 10 -20.03 20.09 -11.73
CA THR A 10 -18.62 19.75 -11.49
C THR A 10 -18.48 18.27 -11.13
N CYS A 11 -17.37 17.62 -11.46
CA CYS A 11 -17.11 16.23 -11.10
C CYS A 11 -15.61 15.94 -10.95
N PRO A 12 -15.22 14.80 -10.37
CA PRO A 12 -13.84 14.31 -10.46
C PRO A 12 -13.39 14.15 -11.92
N LYS A 13 -12.08 14.36 -12.16
CA LYS A 13 -11.46 14.17 -13.47
C LYS A 13 -11.64 12.73 -13.96
N GLY A 14 -12.03 12.57 -15.23
CA GLY A 14 -12.28 11.28 -15.88
C GLY A 14 -13.70 10.75 -15.73
N LEU A 15 -14.60 11.48 -15.03
CA LEU A 15 -16.01 11.11 -14.90
C LEU A 15 -16.95 11.89 -15.84
N GLU A 16 -16.42 12.83 -16.62
CA GLU A 16 -17.18 13.75 -17.47
C GLU A 16 -18.17 13.00 -18.37
N GLY A 17 -17.70 11.99 -19.11
CA GLY A 17 -18.55 11.21 -20.01
C GLY A 17 -19.67 10.44 -19.30
N LEU A 18 -19.41 9.89 -18.11
CA LEU A 18 -20.48 9.23 -17.32
C LEU A 18 -21.50 10.25 -16.79
N LEU A 19 -21.02 11.42 -16.37
CA LEU A 19 -21.89 12.47 -15.88
C LEU A 19 -22.76 13.06 -17.01
N ILE A 20 -22.29 13.10 -18.26
CA ILE A 20 -23.16 13.47 -19.39
C ILE A 20 -24.31 12.51 -19.54
N GLU A 21 -24.04 11.21 -19.53
CA GLU A 21 -25.07 10.17 -19.65
C GLU A 21 -26.11 10.32 -18.52
N GLU A 22 -25.65 10.47 -17.26
CA GLU A 22 -26.52 10.69 -16.10
C GLU A 22 -27.32 12.00 -16.22
N ALA A 23 -26.66 13.12 -16.50
CA ALA A 23 -27.30 14.43 -16.54
C ALA A 23 -28.33 14.55 -17.66
N THR A 24 -28.03 13.97 -18.83
CA THR A 24 -28.98 13.93 -19.96
C THR A 24 -30.20 13.09 -19.59
N GLY A 25 -30.00 11.94 -18.95
CA GLY A 25 -31.09 11.11 -18.43
C GLY A 25 -31.95 11.80 -17.36
N LEU A 26 -31.40 12.80 -16.68
CA LEU A 26 -32.10 13.64 -15.70
C LEU A 26 -32.67 14.94 -16.30
N GLY A 27 -32.67 15.09 -17.63
CA GLY A 27 -33.30 16.21 -18.33
C GLY A 27 -32.40 17.40 -18.63
N LEU A 28 -31.07 17.27 -18.49
CA LEU A 28 -30.13 18.29 -18.97
C LEU A 28 -30.04 18.24 -20.50
N GLU A 29 -30.32 19.35 -21.14
CA GLU A 29 -30.27 19.48 -22.59
C GLU A 29 -28.93 20.07 -23.03
N GLN A 30 -28.53 19.79 -24.28
CA GLN A 30 -27.30 20.30 -24.87
C GLN A 30 -26.04 20.03 -24.00
N ALA A 31 -26.02 18.90 -23.30
CA ALA A 31 -24.94 18.51 -22.41
C ALA A 31 -23.61 18.37 -23.19
N ARG A 32 -22.57 19.04 -22.71
CA ARG A 32 -21.22 19.02 -23.28
C ARG A 32 -20.16 18.82 -22.21
N GLU A 33 -19.11 18.10 -22.57
CA GLU A 33 -17.98 17.90 -21.68
C GLU A 33 -17.21 19.20 -21.51
N HIS A 34 -16.76 19.41 -20.28
CA HIS A 34 -15.81 20.44 -19.92
C HIS A 34 -14.78 19.79 -18.98
N THR A 35 -13.58 20.35 -18.85
CA THR A 35 -12.59 19.78 -17.91
C THR A 35 -13.17 19.69 -16.50
N SER A 36 -13.33 18.46 -15.99
CA SER A 36 -13.89 18.13 -14.68
C SER A 36 -15.30 18.70 -14.44
N ALA A 37 -16.08 18.88 -15.49
CA ALA A 37 -17.47 19.31 -15.41
C ALA A 37 -18.30 18.93 -16.65
N VAL A 38 -19.61 19.01 -16.53
CA VAL A 38 -20.56 18.98 -17.64
C VAL A 38 -21.32 20.28 -17.68
N ARG A 39 -21.48 20.86 -18.86
CA ARG A 39 -22.25 22.08 -19.11
C ARG A 39 -23.49 21.73 -19.92
N GLY A 40 -24.64 22.31 -19.60
CA GLY A 40 -25.85 22.18 -20.41
C GLY A 40 -26.91 23.22 -20.06
N MET A 41 -28.11 23.06 -20.62
CA MET A 41 -29.27 23.91 -20.37
C MET A 41 -30.37 23.09 -19.69
N GLY A 42 -31.09 23.69 -18.75
CA GLY A 42 -32.22 23.06 -18.07
C GLY A 42 -33.16 24.10 -17.48
N ASP A 43 -34.40 23.71 -17.20
CA ASP A 43 -35.27 24.55 -16.37
C ASP A 43 -34.95 24.33 -14.87
N MET A 44 -35.67 25.04 -14.00
CA MET A 44 -35.47 24.91 -12.55
C MET A 44 -35.81 23.50 -12.03
N GLU A 45 -36.78 22.81 -12.64
CA GLU A 45 -37.11 21.43 -12.26
C GLU A 45 -35.93 20.50 -12.56
N THR A 46 -35.31 20.62 -13.74
CA THR A 46 -34.06 19.90 -14.08
C THR A 46 -32.94 20.24 -13.09
N ALA A 47 -32.72 21.51 -12.74
CA ALA A 47 -31.66 21.89 -11.80
C ALA A 47 -31.83 21.23 -10.43
N TYR A 48 -33.05 21.23 -9.88
CA TYR A 48 -33.37 20.52 -8.63
C TYR A 48 -33.28 19.01 -8.77
N ARG A 49 -33.72 18.45 -9.91
CA ARG A 49 -33.63 17.02 -10.19
C ARG A 49 -32.17 16.56 -10.21
N LEU A 50 -31.27 17.32 -10.82
CA LEU A 50 -29.83 17.06 -10.82
C LEU A 50 -29.22 17.12 -9.41
N CYS A 51 -29.63 18.10 -8.59
CA CYS A 51 -29.21 18.18 -7.18
C CYS A 51 -29.60 16.93 -6.40
N LEU A 52 -30.85 16.48 -6.56
CA LEU A 52 -31.42 15.35 -5.83
C LEU A 52 -30.86 13.99 -6.31
N TRP A 53 -30.78 13.80 -7.64
CA TRP A 53 -30.57 12.49 -8.27
C TRP A 53 -29.14 12.21 -8.75
N SER A 54 -28.31 13.23 -8.98
CA SER A 54 -26.96 12.98 -9.49
C SER A 54 -26.09 12.23 -8.46
N ARG A 55 -25.57 11.07 -8.87
CA ARG A 55 -24.61 10.28 -8.09
C ARG A 55 -23.18 10.69 -8.39
N LEU A 56 -22.94 11.29 -9.56
CA LEU A 56 -21.59 11.53 -10.08
C LEU A 56 -21.09 12.97 -9.85
N ALA A 57 -21.98 13.96 -9.85
CA ALA A 57 -21.62 15.34 -9.67
C ALA A 57 -21.06 15.61 -8.25
N ASN A 58 -20.13 16.57 -8.16
CA ASN A 58 -19.70 17.19 -6.93
C ASN A 58 -20.62 18.36 -6.55
N ARG A 59 -21.05 19.17 -7.53
CA ARG A 59 -21.88 20.37 -7.36
C ARG A 59 -22.68 20.65 -8.62
N VAL A 60 -23.87 21.22 -8.47
CA VAL A 60 -24.72 21.79 -9.52
C VAL A 60 -24.71 23.30 -9.38
N LEU A 61 -24.18 24.00 -10.38
CA LEU A 61 -24.03 25.45 -10.41
C LEU A 61 -24.99 26.03 -11.44
N LEU A 62 -25.78 27.03 -11.05
CA LEU A 62 -26.68 27.78 -11.93
C LEU A 62 -26.01 29.08 -12.34
N VAL A 63 -25.74 29.26 -13.64
CA VAL A 63 -25.06 30.45 -14.16
C VAL A 63 -26.02 31.63 -14.13
N LEU A 64 -25.62 32.70 -13.44
CA LEU A 64 -26.37 33.96 -13.40
C LEU A 64 -25.97 34.87 -14.55
N LYS A 65 -24.66 34.99 -14.80
CA LYS A 65 -24.13 35.94 -15.79
C LYS A 65 -22.76 35.48 -16.30
N ARG A 66 -22.53 35.75 -17.59
CA ARG A 66 -21.22 35.71 -18.22
C ARG A 66 -20.84 37.12 -18.65
N PHE A 67 -19.60 37.51 -18.42
CA PHE A 67 -19.12 38.81 -18.88
C PHE A 67 -17.60 38.77 -19.11
N PRO A 68 -17.10 39.52 -20.11
CA PRO A 68 -15.68 39.66 -20.33
C PRO A 68 -15.03 40.46 -19.21
N MET A 69 -13.78 40.14 -18.87
CA MET A 69 -13.00 40.85 -17.87
C MET A 69 -11.56 41.03 -18.36
N LYS A 70 -11.04 42.26 -18.28
CA LYS A 70 -9.62 42.58 -18.58
C LYS A 70 -8.83 42.98 -17.33
N ASN A 71 -9.51 43.41 -16.27
CA ASN A 71 -8.92 43.81 -15.00
C ASN A 71 -9.91 43.58 -13.82
N ALA A 72 -9.47 43.85 -12.60
CA ALA A 72 -10.28 43.65 -11.39
C ALA A 72 -11.50 44.59 -11.29
N ASP A 73 -11.51 45.73 -11.98
CA ASP A 73 -12.64 46.66 -11.96
C ASP A 73 -13.78 46.16 -12.86
N ASP A 74 -13.45 45.58 -14.03
CA ASP A 74 -14.43 44.88 -14.87
C ASP A 74 -15.10 43.73 -14.11
N LEU A 75 -14.32 43.02 -13.28
CA LEU A 75 -14.87 41.99 -12.39
C LEU A 75 -15.91 42.57 -11.44
N TYR A 76 -15.52 43.63 -10.73
CA TYR A 76 -16.35 44.26 -9.72
C TYR A 76 -17.65 44.77 -10.34
N GLN A 77 -17.58 45.52 -11.46
CA GLN A 77 -18.76 46.05 -12.14
C GLN A 77 -19.67 44.95 -12.68
N GLY A 78 -19.09 43.92 -13.34
CA GLY A 78 -19.89 42.82 -13.87
C GLY A 78 -20.68 42.05 -12.81
N VAL A 79 -20.13 41.93 -11.59
CA VAL A 79 -20.81 41.37 -10.42
C VAL A 79 -21.83 42.36 -9.84
N LEU A 80 -21.48 43.64 -9.71
CA LEU A 80 -22.35 44.69 -9.16
C LEU A 80 -23.64 44.88 -9.99
N ASP A 81 -23.56 44.66 -11.30
CA ASP A 81 -24.68 44.77 -12.24
C ASP A 81 -25.77 43.71 -12.03
N VAL A 82 -25.51 42.63 -11.30
CA VAL A 82 -26.54 41.61 -11.01
C VAL A 82 -27.54 42.18 -10.00
N ASP A 83 -28.83 41.89 -10.20
CA ASP A 83 -29.91 42.27 -9.30
C ASP A 83 -29.93 41.37 -8.07
N TRP A 84 -28.94 41.54 -7.19
CA TRP A 84 -28.73 40.69 -6.03
C TRP A 84 -29.91 40.62 -5.04
N GLN A 85 -30.81 41.61 -5.08
CA GLN A 85 -32.04 41.63 -4.28
C GLN A 85 -33.01 40.49 -4.66
N ASP A 86 -32.94 40.01 -5.90
CA ASP A 86 -33.70 38.85 -6.38
C ASP A 86 -33.13 37.51 -5.88
N HIS A 87 -31.94 37.55 -5.26
CA HIS A 87 -31.22 36.36 -4.81
C HIS A 87 -31.05 36.32 -3.28
N MET A 88 -30.82 37.43 -2.61
CA MET A 88 -30.51 37.45 -1.17
C MET A 88 -31.08 38.68 -0.47
N LEU A 89 -31.50 38.50 0.78
CA LEU A 89 -31.86 39.60 1.67
C LEU A 89 -30.61 40.40 2.09
N ALA A 90 -30.84 41.65 2.49
CA ALA A 90 -29.76 42.55 2.90
C ALA A 90 -29.06 42.12 4.21
N ASP A 91 -29.71 41.32 5.05
CA ASP A 91 -29.18 40.74 6.29
C ASP A 91 -28.64 39.31 6.13
N GLY A 92 -28.69 38.75 4.91
CA GLY A 92 -28.25 37.39 4.61
C GLY A 92 -26.73 37.17 4.72
N THR A 93 -26.33 35.91 4.61
CA THR A 93 -24.94 35.46 4.68
C THR A 93 -24.47 34.87 3.35
N LEU A 94 -23.21 35.13 2.98
CA LEU A 94 -22.65 34.61 1.73
C LEU A 94 -21.24 34.04 1.85
N ALA A 95 -20.90 33.12 0.95
CA ALA A 95 -19.52 32.69 0.71
C ALA A 95 -19.20 32.75 -0.77
N VAL A 96 -18.01 33.22 -1.11
CA VAL A 96 -17.52 33.25 -2.49
C VAL A 96 -16.36 32.28 -2.66
N GLU A 97 -16.48 31.43 -3.68
CA GLU A 97 -15.39 30.61 -4.20
C GLU A 97 -14.99 31.13 -5.58
N PHE A 98 -13.70 31.37 -5.78
CA PHE A 98 -13.15 31.86 -7.03
C PHE A 98 -12.14 30.85 -7.58
N SER A 99 -12.25 30.53 -8.86
CA SER A 99 -11.32 29.65 -9.57
C SER A 99 -10.87 30.26 -10.89
N GLY A 100 -9.62 29.98 -11.28
CA GLY A 100 -8.99 30.54 -12.48
C GLY A 100 -7.94 31.61 -12.16
N HIS A 101 -7.26 32.09 -13.20
CA HIS A 101 -6.20 33.09 -13.14
C HIS A 101 -6.18 33.89 -14.46
N GLY A 102 -5.91 35.19 -14.40
CA GLY A 102 -5.93 36.05 -15.59
C GLY A 102 -5.66 37.52 -15.26
N SER A 103 -5.63 38.38 -16.31
CA SER A 103 -5.21 39.78 -16.29
C SER A 103 -5.74 40.59 -15.08
N GLY A 104 -4.91 40.73 -14.04
CA GLY A 104 -5.22 41.50 -12.82
C GLY A 104 -5.72 40.69 -11.62
N ILE A 105 -5.83 39.36 -11.73
CA ILE A 105 -6.17 38.44 -10.64
C ILE A 105 -5.19 37.25 -10.65
N ASP A 106 -4.07 37.44 -9.98
CA ASP A 106 -3.03 36.41 -9.80
C ASP A 106 -3.28 35.52 -8.57
N ASN A 107 -4.24 35.92 -7.74
CA ASN A 107 -4.59 35.23 -6.50
C ASN A 107 -6.11 35.03 -6.43
N THR A 108 -6.54 33.77 -6.31
CA THR A 108 -7.97 33.41 -6.21
C THR A 108 -8.64 34.02 -4.98
N HIS A 109 -7.91 34.23 -3.88
CA HIS A 109 -8.45 34.91 -2.71
C HIS A 109 -8.80 36.38 -2.98
N PHE A 110 -7.97 37.07 -3.77
CA PHE A 110 -8.24 38.44 -4.17
C PHE A 110 -9.48 38.52 -5.08
N GLY A 111 -9.62 37.60 -6.04
CA GLY A 111 -10.81 37.51 -6.87
C GLY A 111 -12.08 37.27 -6.04
N ALA A 112 -12.05 36.33 -5.10
CA ALA A 112 -13.18 36.06 -4.21
C ALA A 112 -13.55 37.27 -3.35
N LEU A 113 -12.56 38.04 -2.87
CA LEU A 113 -12.78 39.26 -2.11
C LEU A 113 -13.52 40.32 -2.94
N LYS A 114 -13.09 40.54 -4.19
CA LYS A 114 -13.69 41.53 -5.10
C LYS A 114 -15.15 41.21 -5.45
N VAL A 115 -15.45 39.95 -5.72
CA VAL A 115 -16.84 39.49 -5.93
C VAL A 115 -17.68 39.75 -4.68
N LYS A 116 -17.16 39.36 -3.51
CA LYS A 116 -17.85 39.56 -2.22
C LYS A 116 -18.11 41.05 -1.95
N ASP A 117 -17.13 41.92 -2.19
CA ASP A 117 -17.28 43.37 -2.01
C ASP A 117 -18.39 43.93 -2.93
N ALA A 118 -18.41 43.55 -4.21
CA ALA A 118 -19.44 43.98 -5.16
C ALA A 118 -20.86 43.56 -4.73
N ILE A 119 -21.03 42.33 -4.24
CA ILE A 119 -22.33 41.83 -3.75
C ILE A 119 -22.77 42.62 -2.51
N VAL A 120 -21.87 42.79 -1.54
CA VAL A 120 -22.15 43.51 -0.30
C VAL A 120 -22.51 44.97 -0.57
N ASP A 121 -21.82 45.60 -1.52
CA ASP A 121 -22.07 47.00 -1.87
C ASP A 121 -23.39 47.18 -2.65
N LYS A 122 -23.79 46.21 -3.48
CA LYS A 122 -25.12 46.23 -4.13
C LYS A 122 -26.27 46.11 -3.13
N LEU A 123 -26.11 45.26 -2.11
CA LEU A 123 -27.15 44.95 -1.13
C LEU A 123 -27.17 45.87 0.09
N ARG A 124 -26.20 46.80 0.21
CA ARG A 124 -26.13 47.71 1.34
C ARG A 124 -27.32 48.67 1.34
N THR A 125 -28.06 48.70 2.45
CA THR A 125 -29.22 49.58 2.59
C THR A 125 -28.80 51.01 2.98
N PRO A 126 -29.68 52.02 2.83
CA PRO A 126 -29.42 53.38 3.31
C PRO A 126 -29.19 53.47 4.83
N THR A 127 -29.73 52.53 5.61
CA THR A 127 -29.54 52.43 7.06
C THR A 127 -28.21 51.77 7.45
N GLY A 128 -27.44 51.29 6.46
CA GLY A 128 -26.12 50.67 6.66
C GLY A 128 -26.14 49.16 6.88
N GLU A 129 -27.32 48.53 6.82
CA GLU A 129 -27.46 47.07 6.87
C GLU A 129 -26.81 46.44 5.63
N ARG A 130 -26.13 45.32 5.83
CA ARG A 130 -25.36 44.66 4.77
C ARG A 130 -25.19 43.17 5.04
N PRO A 131 -25.02 42.36 3.97
CA PRO A 131 -24.78 40.94 4.14
C PRO A 131 -23.47 40.66 4.90
N SER A 132 -23.45 39.55 5.64
CA SER A 132 -22.26 39.05 6.32
C SER A 132 -21.68 37.79 5.66
N VAL A 133 -20.56 37.28 6.15
CA VAL A 133 -19.88 36.11 5.57
C VAL A 133 -19.93 34.94 6.53
N ASP A 134 -20.56 33.84 6.10
CA ASP A 134 -20.44 32.52 6.73
C ASP A 134 -19.76 31.56 5.74
N LYS A 135 -18.59 31.03 6.09
CA LYS A 135 -17.84 30.11 5.21
C LYS A 135 -18.35 28.67 5.28
N LEU A 136 -19.00 28.30 6.39
CA LEU A 136 -19.47 26.95 6.66
C LEU A 136 -20.87 26.78 6.09
N ASN A 137 -21.81 27.61 6.52
CA ASN A 137 -23.24 27.49 6.20
C ASN A 137 -23.83 28.82 5.67
N PRO A 138 -23.33 29.35 4.54
CA PRO A 138 -23.89 30.57 3.96
C PRO A 138 -25.31 30.35 3.42
N ASP A 139 -26.12 31.40 3.45
CA ASP A 139 -27.42 31.45 2.77
C ASP A 139 -27.24 31.36 1.25
N LEU A 140 -26.23 32.04 0.71
CA LEU A 140 -25.79 31.90 -0.68
C LEU A 140 -24.31 31.57 -0.82
N ARG A 141 -24.03 30.48 -1.53
CA ARG A 141 -22.69 30.16 -2.01
C ARG A 141 -22.56 30.55 -3.47
N ILE A 142 -21.64 31.48 -3.74
CA ILE A 142 -21.36 32.02 -5.06
C ILE A 142 -20.08 31.40 -5.59
N HIS A 143 -20.10 30.93 -6.83
CA HIS A 143 -18.92 30.46 -7.53
C HIS A 143 -18.64 31.37 -8.72
N LEU A 144 -17.41 31.87 -8.81
CA LEU A 144 -16.94 32.56 -10.01
C LEU A 144 -15.77 31.80 -10.63
N ARG A 145 -15.91 31.46 -11.91
CA ARG A 145 -14.84 30.88 -12.70
C ARG A 145 -14.35 31.89 -13.72
N LEU A 146 -13.05 32.17 -13.73
CA LEU A 146 -12.39 32.90 -14.80
C LEU A 146 -11.80 31.90 -15.79
N ASP A 147 -12.30 31.90 -17.02
CA ASP A 147 -11.80 31.07 -18.11
C ASP A 147 -11.57 31.91 -19.37
N ARG A 148 -10.32 31.95 -19.86
CA ARG A 148 -9.91 32.67 -21.08
C ARG A 148 -10.39 34.13 -21.17
N GLY A 149 -10.39 34.85 -20.05
CA GLY A 149 -10.82 36.26 -19.99
C GLY A 149 -12.34 36.47 -19.88
N GLU A 150 -13.12 35.40 -19.74
CA GLU A 150 -14.55 35.46 -19.44
C GLU A 150 -14.80 35.03 -17.98
N ALA A 151 -15.51 35.88 -17.23
CA ALA A 151 -15.99 35.56 -15.90
C ALA A 151 -17.36 34.88 -16.00
N ILE A 152 -17.49 33.73 -15.35
CA ILE A 152 -18.71 32.93 -15.26
C ILE A 152 -19.16 32.94 -13.81
N LEU A 153 -20.19 33.74 -13.51
CA LEU A 153 -20.74 33.91 -12.18
C LEU A 153 -21.92 32.95 -11.99
N SER A 154 -21.93 32.17 -10.92
CA SER A 154 -22.93 31.14 -10.67
C SER A 154 -23.35 31.02 -9.21
N LEU A 155 -24.60 30.62 -8.97
CA LEU A 155 -25.07 30.13 -7.68
C LEU A 155 -24.74 28.65 -7.53
N ASP A 156 -24.21 28.24 -6.38
CA ASP A 156 -24.07 26.82 -6.05
C ASP A 156 -25.36 26.31 -5.40
N LEU A 157 -26.14 25.53 -6.14
CA LEU A 157 -27.41 24.97 -5.68
C LEU A 157 -27.20 23.81 -4.69
N SER A 158 -26.01 23.21 -4.63
CA SER A 158 -25.72 22.04 -3.80
C SER A 158 -25.39 22.38 -2.34
N GLY A 159 -24.77 23.55 -2.11
CA GLY A 159 -24.27 23.97 -0.80
C GLY A 159 -22.96 23.24 -0.44
N HIS A 160 -23.03 22.13 0.30
CA HIS A 160 -21.90 21.20 0.38
C HIS A 160 -21.83 20.32 -0.86
N SER A 161 -20.68 19.68 -1.07
CA SER A 161 -20.53 18.81 -2.23
C SER A 161 -21.46 17.59 -2.14
N LEU A 162 -22.11 17.27 -3.26
CA LEU A 162 -23.06 16.16 -3.42
C LEU A 162 -22.45 14.79 -3.15
N HIS A 163 -21.12 14.66 -3.05
CA HIS A 163 -20.54 13.39 -2.62
C HIS A 163 -20.88 13.04 -1.16
N GLN A 164 -21.25 14.03 -0.35
CA GLN A 164 -21.58 13.87 1.06
C GLN A 164 -23.08 13.58 1.23
N ARG A 165 -23.43 12.29 1.21
CA ARG A 165 -24.83 11.82 1.22
C ARG A 165 -25.49 11.88 2.61
N GLY A 166 -24.72 12.26 3.63
CA GLY A 166 -25.17 12.33 5.03
C GLY A 166 -25.02 11.03 5.82
N TYR A 167 -24.84 9.87 5.18
CA TYR A 167 -24.70 8.61 5.90
C TYR A 167 -23.33 8.40 6.54
N ARG A 168 -22.31 9.22 6.25
CA ARG A 168 -20.93 9.08 6.74
C ARG A 168 -20.51 10.29 7.56
N LEU A 169 -20.28 10.09 8.86
CA LEU A 169 -19.91 11.17 9.79
C LEU A 169 -18.40 11.33 10.01
N GLN A 170 -17.61 10.26 9.79
CA GLN A 170 -16.16 10.27 10.00
C GLN A 170 -15.43 10.15 8.66
N GLN A 171 -14.53 11.10 8.38
CA GLN A 171 -13.55 10.97 7.30
C GLN A 171 -12.30 10.30 7.86
N GLY A 172 -12.15 9.00 7.60
CA GLY A 172 -10.90 8.28 7.91
C GLY A 172 -9.73 8.77 7.04
N ALA A 173 -8.58 8.12 7.14
CA ALA A 173 -7.42 8.43 6.30
C ALA A 173 -7.72 8.08 4.82
N ALA A 174 -8.08 9.10 4.03
CA ALA A 174 -8.29 9.06 2.57
C ALA A 174 -9.24 7.96 2.04
N PRO A 175 -10.53 7.97 2.44
CA PRO A 175 -11.55 7.05 1.97
C PRO A 175 -11.96 7.32 0.52
N LEU A 176 -12.40 6.27 -0.18
CA LEU A 176 -13.06 6.39 -1.49
C LEU A 176 -14.30 7.29 -1.36
N LYS A 177 -14.35 8.37 -2.16
CA LYS A 177 -15.53 9.23 -2.23
C LYS A 177 -16.69 8.48 -2.87
N GLU A 178 -17.88 8.77 -2.37
CA GLU A 178 -19.13 8.09 -2.72
C GLU A 178 -19.49 8.25 -4.21
N ASN A 179 -19.17 9.40 -4.82
CA ASN A 179 -19.43 9.61 -6.25
C ASN A 179 -18.50 8.79 -7.15
N LEU A 180 -17.24 8.65 -6.74
CA LEU A 180 -16.31 7.74 -7.41
C LEU A 180 -16.74 6.27 -7.21
N ALA A 181 -17.24 5.91 -6.02
CA ALA A 181 -17.78 4.57 -5.78
C ALA A 181 -18.98 4.26 -6.68
N ALA A 182 -19.93 5.19 -6.82
CA ALA A 182 -21.05 5.07 -7.74
C ALA A 182 -20.59 4.95 -9.20
N ALA A 183 -19.60 5.75 -9.62
CA ALA A 183 -19.04 5.68 -10.97
C ALA A 183 -18.42 4.31 -11.28
N ILE A 184 -17.69 3.74 -10.32
CA ILE A 184 -17.10 2.41 -10.43
C ILE A 184 -18.22 1.37 -10.56
N LEU A 185 -19.24 1.39 -9.68
CA LEU A 185 -20.39 0.47 -9.75
C LEU A 185 -21.09 0.52 -11.11
N ILE A 186 -21.33 1.73 -11.64
CA ILE A 186 -21.94 1.92 -12.96
C ILE A 186 -21.06 1.31 -14.06
N ARG A 187 -19.75 1.60 -14.06
CA ARG A 187 -18.81 1.04 -15.04
C ARG A 187 -18.64 -0.47 -14.92
N SER A 188 -18.83 -1.02 -13.72
CA SER A 188 -18.83 -2.45 -13.43
C SER A 188 -20.14 -3.14 -13.82
N GLY A 189 -21.13 -2.42 -14.34
CA GLY A 189 -22.40 -3.00 -14.78
C GLY A 189 -23.37 -3.32 -13.65
N TRP A 190 -23.12 -2.83 -12.43
CA TRP A 190 -23.99 -3.11 -11.27
C TRP A 190 -25.47 -2.76 -11.51
N PRO A 191 -25.86 -1.61 -12.11
CA PRO A 191 -27.26 -1.31 -12.34
C PRO A 191 -28.01 -2.41 -13.11
N ARG A 192 -27.36 -3.00 -14.13
CA ARG A 192 -27.91 -4.12 -14.90
C ARG A 192 -28.01 -5.39 -14.04
N ILE A 193 -26.91 -5.75 -13.36
CA ILE A 193 -26.85 -6.95 -12.49
C ILE A 193 -27.91 -6.87 -11.38
N ALA A 194 -28.10 -5.71 -10.78
CA ALA A 194 -29.10 -5.47 -9.74
C ALA A 194 -30.53 -5.59 -10.27
N ALA A 195 -30.81 -5.05 -11.46
CA ALA A 195 -32.12 -5.18 -12.11
C ALA A 195 -32.48 -6.64 -12.45
N GLU A 196 -31.46 -7.47 -12.72
CA GLU A 196 -31.59 -8.92 -12.94
C GLU A 196 -31.69 -9.74 -11.62
N GLY A 197 -31.67 -9.08 -10.45
CA GLY A 197 -31.73 -9.75 -9.14
C GLY A 197 -30.40 -10.32 -8.64
N GLY A 198 -29.28 -9.91 -9.25
CA GLY A 198 -27.95 -10.41 -8.92
C GLY A 198 -27.45 -9.99 -7.53
N ALA A 199 -26.47 -10.75 -7.03
CA ALA A 199 -25.81 -10.50 -5.75
C ALA A 199 -24.64 -9.49 -5.87
N LEU A 200 -24.26 -8.87 -4.74
CA LEU A 200 -23.02 -8.10 -4.63
C LEU A 200 -22.22 -8.50 -3.39
N ALA A 201 -20.92 -8.69 -3.58
CA ALA A 201 -19.98 -8.97 -2.49
C ALA A 201 -18.78 -8.02 -2.56
N ASP A 202 -18.34 -7.52 -1.42
CA ASP A 202 -17.04 -6.82 -1.30
C ASP A 202 -16.17 -7.52 -0.24
N PRO A 203 -15.05 -8.17 -0.62
CA PRO A 203 -14.21 -8.94 0.29
C PRO A 203 -13.32 -8.06 1.19
N MET A 204 -13.22 -6.75 0.92
CA MET A 204 -12.40 -5.78 1.67
C MET A 204 -13.15 -4.44 1.73
N CYS A 205 -14.33 -4.47 2.35
CA CYS A 205 -15.32 -3.42 2.21
C CYS A 205 -15.04 -2.14 2.99
N GLY A 206 -14.07 -2.15 3.92
CA GLY A 206 -13.77 -1.05 4.82
C GLY A 206 -15.03 -0.58 5.55
N VAL A 207 -15.39 0.69 5.35
CA VAL A 207 -16.59 1.30 5.94
C VAL A 207 -17.86 1.16 5.08
N GLY A 208 -17.85 0.26 4.09
CA GLY A 208 -19.05 -0.16 3.36
C GLY A 208 -19.51 0.78 2.24
N THR A 209 -18.66 1.69 1.74
CA THR A 209 -19.04 2.69 0.72
C THR A 209 -19.68 2.06 -0.52
N PHE A 210 -19.05 1.03 -1.10
CA PHE A 210 -19.61 0.35 -2.28
C PHE A 210 -20.94 -0.32 -1.98
N LEU A 211 -21.09 -0.90 -0.80
CA LEU A 211 -22.31 -1.61 -0.40
C LEU A 211 -23.48 -0.63 -0.31
N VAL A 212 -23.28 0.52 0.32
CA VAL A 212 -24.31 1.56 0.47
C VAL A 212 -24.70 2.12 -0.89
N GLU A 213 -23.74 2.56 -1.70
CA GLU A 213 -24.05 3.08 -3.05
C GLU A 213 -24.72 2.02 -3.94
N ALA A 214 -24.29 0.76 -3.86
CA ALA A 214 -24.88 -0.35 -4.61
C ALA A 214 -26.35 -0.59 -4.21
N ALA A 215 -26.64 -0.60 -2.92
CA ALA A 215 -27.99 -0.78 -2.42
C ALA A 215 -28.89 0.43 -2.75
N MET A 216 -28.37 1.66 -2.69
CA MET A 216 -29.12 2.85 -3.12
C MET A 216 -29.44 2.83 -4.61
N ILE A 217 -28.52 2.34 -5.46
CA ILE A 217 -28.78 2.13 -6.90
C ILE A 217 -29.86 1.06 -7.07
N ALA A 218 -29.73 -0.10 -6.41
CA ALA A 218 -30.66 -1.21 -6.55
C ALA A 218 -32.07 -0.88 -6.08
N ALA A 219 -32.19 -0.16 -4.96
CA ALA A 219 -33.44 0.28 -4.35
C ALA A 219 -33.98 1.59 -4.94
N ASP A 220 -33.40 2.12 -6.03
CA ASP A 220 -33.83 3.36 -6.69
C ASP A 220 -33.95 4.57 -5.75
N ILE A 221 -33.03 4.66 -4.78
CA ILE A 221 -33.00 5.74 -3.78
C ILE A 221 -32.15 6.89 -4.34
N ALA A 222 -32.72 8.09 -4.40
CA ALA A 222 -31.97 9.29 -4.76
C ALA A 222 -30.79 9.50 -3.77
N PRO A 223 -29.55 9.71 -4.24
CA PRO A 223 -28.36 9.80 -3.39
C PRO A 223 -28.49 10.86 -2.30
N ASN A 224 -29.17 11.98 -2.60
CA ASN A 224 -29.27 13.12 -1.69
C ASN A 224 -30.66 13.25 -1.04
N LEU A 225 -31.47 12.18 -1.00
CA LEU A 225 -32.84 12.22 -0.45
C LEU A 225 -32.89 12.68 1.02
N LYS A 226 -31.90 12.27 1.83
CA LYS A 226 -31.84 12.61 3.26
C LYS A 226 -31.17 13.95 3.56
N ARG A 227 -30.85 14.73 2.52
CA ARG A 227 -30.13 15.99 2.68
C ARG A 227 -31.10 17.12 3.02
N GLU A 228 -30.93 17.69 4.21
CA GLU A 228 -31.83 18.72 4.75
C GLU A 228 -31.49 20.13 4.26
N GLN A 229 -30.19 20.44 4.09
CA GLN A 229 -29.71 21.77 3.70
C GLN A 229 -29.09 21.79 2.31
N TRP A 230 -29.48 22.79 1.52
CA TRP A 230 -29.09 22.99 0.14
C TRP A 230 -28.60 24.42 -0.09
N GLY A 231 -27.84 24.63 -1.16
CA GLY A 231 -27.39 25.98 -1.52
C GLY A 231 -28.49 26.89 -2.05
N PHE A 232 -29.69 26.34 -2.28
CA PHE A 232 -30.91 27.10 -2.59
C PHE A 232 -31.85 27.24 -1.38
N SER A 233 -31.54 26.70 -0.20
CA SER A 233 -32.48 26.69 0.93
C SER A 233 -32.89 28.09 1.41
N ALA A 234 -31.98 29.06 1.34
CA ALA A 234 -32.23 30.46 1.68
C ALA A 234 -32.23 31.39 0.44
N TRP A 235 -32.14 30.81 -0.77
CA TRP A 235 -32.13 31.60 -2.01
C TRP A 235 -33.53 32.13 -2.31
N GLN A 236 -33.65 33.45 -2.55
CA GLN A 236 -34.92 34.10 -2.86
C GLN A 236 -35.57 33.58 -4.16
N GLY A 237 -34.77 33.09 -5.11
CA GLY A 237 -35.27 32.46 -6.33
C GLY A 237 -35.66 30.98 -6.18
N HIS A 238 -35.66 30.44 -4.96
CA HIS A 238 -36.12 29.08 -4.71
C HIS A 238 -37.62 28.94 -5.03
N VAL A 239 -38.01 27.82 -5.66
CA VAL A 239 -39.40 27.49 -5.97
C VAL A 239 -39.84 26.28 -5.13
N PRO A 240 -40.41 26.49 -3.92
CA PRO A 240 -40.71 25.41 -2.98
C PRO A 240 -41.65 24.34 -3.54
N ALA A 241 -42.60 24.74 -4.41
CA ALA A 241 -43.57 23.82 -5.01
C ALA A 241 -42.89 22.80 -5.95
N LEU A 242 -41.92 23.23 -6.77
CA LEU A 242 -41.17 22.33 -7.65
C LEU A 242 -40.28 21.38 -6.84
N TRP A 243 -39.61 21.90 -5.81
CA TRP A 243 -38.79 21.07 -4.94
C TRP A 243 -39.61 20.02 -4.19
N ARG A 244 -40.75 20.40 -3.62
CA ARG A 244 -41.65 19.47 -2.93
C ARG A 244 -42.12 18.35 -3.86
N LYS A 245 -42.55 18.68 -5.08
CA LYS A 245 -42.93 17.70 -6.10
C LYS A 245 -41.82 16.67 -6.36
N LEU A 246 -40.58 17.13 -6.56
CA LEU A 246 -39.43 16.25 -6.82
C LEU A 246 -39.05 15.40 -5.61
N HIS A 247 -39.14 15.98 -4.41
CA HIS A 247 -38.86 15.29 -3.17
C HIS A 247 -39.90 14.17 -2.92
N ASP A 248 -41.18 14.45 -3.14
CA ASP A 248 -42.27 13.47 -3.03
C ASP A 248 -42.11 12.34 -4.06
N GLU A 249 -41.72 12.67 -5.31
CA GLU A 249 -41.37 11.68 -6.34
C GLU A 249 -40.23 10.76 -5.86
N ALA A 250 -39.15 11.33 -5.31
CA ALA A 250 -38.01 10.56 -4.83
C ALA A 250 -38.33 9.71 -3.60
N LEU A 251 -39.17 10.21 -2.70
CA LEU A 251 -39.65 9.44 -1.55
C LEU A 251 -40.49 8.24 -2.01
N ALA A 252 -41.42 8.45 -2.94
CA ALA A 252 -42.26 7.39 -3.50
C ALA A 252 -41.41 6.31 -4.20
N ARG A 253 -40.41 6.71 -4.99
CA ARG A 253 -39.47 5.78 -5.65
C ARG A 253 -38.64 4.99 -4.65
N ALA A 254 -38.12 5.64 -3.62
CA ALA A 254 -37.38 4.96 -2.55
C ALA A 254 -38.26 3.97 -1.77
N GLN A 255 -39.51 4.33 -1.45
CA GLN A 255 -40.46 3.44 -0.78
C GLN A 255 -40.80 2.22 -1.65
N ALA A 256 -41.14 2.43 -2.92
CA ALA A 256 -41.39 1.36 -3.87
C ALA A 256 -40.16 0.44 -3.99
N GLY A 257 -38.97 1.04 -4.10
CA GLY A 257 -37.71 0.33 -4.19
C GLY A 257 -37.40 -0.53 -2.98
N LEU A 258 -37.56 0.02 -1.76
CA LEU A 258 -37.34 -0.67 -0.49
C LEU A 258 -38.40 -1.72 -0.17
N SER A 259 -39.60 -1.62 -0.76
CA SER A 259 -40.67 -2.61 -0.58
C SER A 259 -40.41 -3.93 -1.34
N ARG A 260 -39.50 -3.91 -2.33
CA ARG A 260 -39.05 -5.12 -3.03
C ARG A 260 -38.19 -6.00 -2.11
N PRO A 261 -38.14 -7.33 -2.33
CA PRO A 261 -37.22 -8.20 -1.61
C PRO A 261 -35.78 -7.68 -1.70
N PRO A 262 -35.07 -7.53 -0.57
CA PRO A 262 -33.73 -6.96 -0.56
C PRO A 262 -32.76 -7.86 -1.34
N LEU A 263 -31.93 -7.24 -2.19
CA LEU A 263 -30.85 -7.98 -2.85
C LEU A 263 -29.82 -8.46 -1.83
N TRP A 264 -29.15 -9.56 -2.15
CA TRP A 264 -28.04 -10.05 -1.36
C TRP A 264 -26.81 -9.15 -1.57
N ILE A 265 -26.55 -8.27 -0.60
CA ILE A 265 -25.40 -7.35 -0.62
C ILE A 265 -24.57 -7.56 0.66
N ARG A 266 -23.34 -8.06 0.54
CA ARG A 266 -22.49 -8.42 1.70
C ARG A 266 -21.09 -7.86 1.61
N GLY A 267 -20.60 -7.36 2.74
CA GLY A 267 -19.22 -6.90 2.92
C GLY A 267 -18.45 -7.77 3.91
N TYR A 268 -17.15 -7.93 3.66
CA TYR A 268 -16.20 -8.55 4.56
C TYR A 268 -15.08 -7.55 4.83
N GLU A 269 -14.65 -7.49 6.08
CA GLU A 269 -13.55 -6.62 6.49
C GLU A 269 -12.69 -7.34 7.53
N ALA A 270 -11.37 -7.29 7.34
CA ALA A 270 -10.41 -7.93 8.23
C ALA A 270 -10.14 -7.07 9.47
N ASP A 271 -10.11 -5.73 9.31
CA ASP A 271 -9.86 -4.81 10.41
C ASP A 271 -11.12 -4.61 11.28
N PRO A 272 -11.16 -5.14 12.52
CA PRO A 272 -12.33 -5.03 13.38
C PRO A 272 -12.70 -3.57 13.70
N ARG A 273 -11.76 -2.63 13.60
CA ARG A 273 -11.98 -1.20 13.86
C ARG A 273 -12.90 -0.55 12.81
N LEU A 274 -12.99 -1.10 11.60
CA LEU A 274 -13.78 -0.54 10.50
C LEU A 274 -15.20 -1.13 10.43
N ILE A 275 -15.45 -2.29 11.04
CA ILE A 275 -16.73 -3.01 10.98
C ILE A 275 -17.87 -2.19 11.57
N GLN A 276 -17.71 -1.71 12.82
CA GLN A 276 -18.77 -0.94 13.47
C GLN A 276 -19.03 0.40 12.76
N PRO A 277 -18.01 1.19 12.36
CA PRO A 277 -18.22 2.34 11.48
C PRO A 277 -18.98 2.01 10.19
N GLY A 278 -18.67 0.88 9.54
CA GLY A 278 -19.38 0.41 8.36
C GLY A 278 -20.86 0.09 8.63
N ARG A 279 -21.16 -0.62 9.72
CA ARG A 279 -22.55 -0.90 10.14
C ARG A 279 -23.32 0.37 10.45
N ASN A 280 -22.71 1.32 11.14
CA ASN A 280 -23.33 2.62 11.43
C ASN A 280 -23.63 3.41 10.15
N ASN A 281 -22.78 3.31 9.12
CA ASN A 281 -23.05 3.94 7.83
C ASN A 281 -24.26 3.30 7.13
N VAL A 282 -24.37 1.97 7.14
CA VAL A 282 -25.51 1.23 6.60
C VAL A 282 -26.81 1.62 7.31
N GLU A 283 -26.77 1.71 8.64
CA GLU A 283 -27.92 2.11 9.46
C GLU A 283 -28.37 3.54 9.16
N ARG A 284 -27.44 4.52 9.14
CA ARG A 284 -27.76 5.91 8.77
C ARG A 284 -28.32 6.02 7.35
N ALA A 285 -27.83 5.19 6.42
CA ALA A 285 -28.37 5.10 5.07
C ALA A 285 -29.78 4.48 5.04
N GLY A 286 -30.22 3.75 6.08
CA GLY A 286 -31.52 3.10 6.17
C GLY A 286 -31.57 1.79 5.40
N LEU A 287 -30.45 1.08 5.32
CA LEU A 287 -30.26 -0.09 4.45
C LEU A 287 -29.86 -1.36 5.22
N SER A 288 -30.14 -1.39 6.52
CA SER A 288 -29.78 -2.50 7.43
C SER A 288 -30.37 -3.86 7.01
N ASP A 289 -31.50 -3.86 6.31
CA ASP A 289 -32.13 -5.09 5.80
C ASP A 289 -31.48 -5.58 4.50
N TRP A 290 -30.89 -4.67 3.73
CA TRP A 290 -30.26 -4.94 2.44
C TRP A 290 -28.80 -5.38 2.60
N ILE A 291 -28.07 -4.72 3.51
CA ILE A 291 -26.61 -4.86 3.62
C ILE A 291 -26.23 -5.55 4.94
N LYS A 292 -25.32 -6.53 4.87
CA LYS A 292 -24.65 -7.07 6.07
C LYS A 292 -23.13 -6.99 5.91
N ILE A 293 -22.46 -6.62 7.00
CA ILE A 293 -20.99 -6.55 7.07
C ILE A 293 -20.50 -7.55 8.13
N TYR A 294 -19.57 -8.41 7.71
CA TYR A 294 -18.95 -9.45 8.51
C TYR A 294 -17.46 -9.18 8.73
N GLN A 295 -16.93 -9.69 9.85
CA GLN A 295 -15.49 -9.82 10.00
C GLN A 295 -15.02 -11.00 9.15
N GLY A 296 -14.03 -10.80 8.31
CA GLY A 296 -13.48 -11.88 7.49
C GLY A 296 -12.31 -11.43 6.65
N GLU A 297 -11.31 -12.31 6.54
CA GLU A 297 -10.16 -12.10 5.67
C GLU A 297 -10.42 -12.63 4.26
N VAL A 298 -9.80 -12.00 3.26
CA VAL A 298 -9.93 -12.42 1.85
C VAL A 298 -9.57 -13.88 1.64
N ALA A 299 -8.62 -14.44 2.40
CA ALA A 299 -8.21 -15.84 2.31
C ALA A 299 -9.35 -16.83 2.59
N THR A 300 -10.37 -16.40 3.34
CA THR A 300 -11.57 -17.20 3.67
C THR A 300 -12.82 -16.76 2.92
N PHE A 301 -12.68 -15.80 2.00
CA PHE A 301 -13.80 -15.24 1.26
C PHE A 301 -14.49 -16.31 0.40
N GLU A 302 -15.78 -16.53 0.68
CA GLU A 302 -16.64 -17.45 -0.04
C GLU A 302 -18.08 -16.91 -0.02
N PRO A 303 -18.50 -16.13 -1.03
CA PRO A 303 -19.84 -15.57 -1.05
C PRO A 303 -20.88 -16.70 -1.23
N ARG A 304 -21.89 -16.71 -0.37
CA ARG A 304 -23.01 -17.67 -0.42
C ARG A 304 -24.35 -16.92 -0.50
N PRO A 305 -24.76 -16.47 -1.70
CA PRO A 305 -26.09 -15.91 -1.91
C PRO A 305 -27.18 -16.91 -1.54
N ASP A 306 -28.28 -16.39 -1.02
CA ASP A 306 -29.41 -17.15 -0.51
C ASP A 306 -30.20 -17.90 -1.58
N GLN A 307 -30.19 -17.41 -2.82
CA GLN A 307 -30.88 -18.01 -3.98
C GLN A 307 -29.89 -18.60 -4.99
N ASN A 308 -28.61 -18.79 -4.60
CA ASN A 308 -27.51 -19.19 -5.48
C ASN A 308 -27.33 -18.30 -6.73
N GLN A 309 -27.89 -17.08 -6.70
CA GLN A 309 -27.77 -16.12 -7.78
C GLN A 309 -26.31 -15.72 -8.01
N LYS A 310 -25.95 -15.44 -9.26
CA LYS A 310 -24.64 -14.89 -9.60
C LYS A 310 -24.63 -13.38 -9.34
N GLY A 311 -23.46 -12.77 -9.43
CA GLY A 311 -23.33 -11.39 -9.00
C GLY A 311 -22.04 -10.71 -9.37
N LEU A 312 -21.82 -9.57 -8.71
CA LEU A 312 -20.63 -8.75 -8.82
C LEU A 312 -19.79 -8.86 -7.55
N VAL A 313 -18.53 -9.26 -7.68
CA VAL A 313 -17.53 -8.98 -6.65
C VAL A 313 -16.91 -7.61 -6.94
N ILE A 314 -17.11 -6.63 -6.07
CA ILE A 314 -16.48 -5.32 -6.20
C ILE A 314 -15.46 -5.13 -5.08
N CYS A 315 -14.29 -4.58 -5.38
CA CYS A 315 -13.26 -4.43 -4.36
C CYS A 315 -12.33 -3.26 -4.63
N ASN A 316 -11.95 -2.55 -3.56
CA ASN A 316 -10.86 -1.59 -3.54
C ASN A 316 -9.75 -2.12 -2.60
N PRO A 317 -8.96 -3.13 -3.04
CA PRO A 317 -7.87 -3.68 -2.24
C PRO A 317 -6.87 -2.59 -1.82
N PRO A 318 -6.15 -2.77 -0.69
CA PRO A 318 -5.06 -1.88 -0.36
C PRO A 318 -3.97 -1.87 -1.46
N TYR A 319 -3.29 -0.74 -1.57
CA TYR A 319 -2.16 -0.53 -2.47
C TYR A 319 -1.21 0.52 -1.85
N GLY A 320 0.09 0.43 -2.17
CA GLY A 320 1.13 1.31 -1.64
C GLY A 320 1.35 1.17 -0.13
N GLU A 321 1.83 2.22 0.54
CA GLU A 321 2.15 2.25 1.99
C GLU A 321 0.96 2.00 2.94
N ARG A 322 -0.25 1.76 2.40
CA ARG A 322 -1.48 1.76 3.20
C ARG A 322 -1.68 0.52 4.07
N LEU A 323 -1.05 -0.62 3.78
CA LEU A 323 -1.16 -1.85 4.57
C LEU A 323 -0.04 -2.84 4.20
N GLY A 324 0.99 -2.94 5.05
CA GLY A 324 1.99 -4.00 4.99
C GLY A 324 3.13 -3.79 3.98
N ASP A 325 4.09 -4.72 4.00
CA ASP A 325 5.17 -4.77 3.01
C ASP A 325 4.66 -5.24 1.64
N GLU A 326 5.48 -5.02 0.61
CA GLU A 326 5.13 -5.37 -0.78
C GLU A 326 4.82 -6.86 -1.01
N ALA A 327 5.44 -7.76 -0.23
CA ALA A 327 5.17 -9.19 -0.31
C ALA A 327 3.77 -9.51 0.20
N SER A 328 3.37 -8.90 1.31
CA SER A 328 2.03 -9.01 1.88
C SER A 328 0.96 -8.56 0.88
N LEU A 329 1.18 -7.43 0.21
CA LEU A 329 0.28 -6.95 -0.85
C LEU A 329 0.24 -7.90 -2.05
N LEU A 330 1.40 -8.42 -2.49
CA LEU A 330 1.45 -9.40 -3.57
C LEU A 330 0.60 -10.64 -3.25
N TYR A 331 0.76 -11.21 -2.05
CA TYR A 331 0.01 -12.38 -1.62
C TYR A 331 -1.47 -12.10 -1.42
N LEU A 332 -1.83 -10.90 -0.97
CA LEU A 332 -3.23 -10.48 -0.89
C LEU A 332 -3.92 -10.54 -2.26
N TYR A 333 -3.30 -10.00 -3.31
CA TYR A 333 -3.87 -10.06 -4.66
C TYR A 333 -3.90 -11.49 -5.22
N GLN A 334 -2.89 -12.32 -4.93
CA GLN A 334 -2.91 -13.73 -5.31
C GLN A 334 -4.09 -14.47 -4.65
N ASN A 335 -4.30 -14.26 -3.34
CA ASN A 335 -5.39 -14.86 -2.58
C ASN A 335 -6.76 -14.37 -3.08
N LEU A 336 -6.90 -13.07 -3.36
CA LEU A 336 -8.12 -12.53 -3.98
C LEU A 336 -8.42 -13.25 -5.30
N GLY A 337 -7.43 -13.37 -6.19
CA GLY A 337 -7.58 -14.08 -7.45
C GLY A 337 -7.93 -15.56 -7.28
N GLU A 338 -7.30 -16.25 -6.33
CA GLU A 338 -7.61 -17.64 -6.00
C GLU A 338 -9.05 -17.82 -5.54
N ARG A 339 -9.54 -16.92 -4.68
CA ARG A 339 -10.90 -16.99 -4.13
C ARG A 339 -11.95 -16.63 -5.16
N LEU A 340 -11.66 -15.72 -6.07
CA LEU A 340 -12.51 -15.49 -7.25
C LEU A 340 -12.63 -16.79 -8.07
N ARG A 341 -11.51 -17.44 -8.43
CA ARG A 341 -11.55 -18.70 -9.22
C ARG A 341 -12.31 -19.83 -8.54
N GLN A 342 -12.18 -19.95 -7.23
CA GLN A 342 -12.73 -21.08 -6.47
C GLN A 342 -14.19 -20.87 -6.05
N ALA A 343 -14.56 -19.66 -5.63
CA ALA A 343 -15.85 -19.40 -4.99
C ALA A 343 -16.78 -18.50 -5.83
N CYS A 344 -16.29 -17.89 -6.91
CA CYS A 344 -17.05 -16.90 -7.69
C CYS A 344 -17.16 -17.27 -9.18
N LEU A 345 -17.15 -18.57 -9.53
CA LEU A 345 -17.32 -19.01 -10.91
C LEU A 345 -18.62 -18.48 -11.52
N ASN A 346 -18.52 -17.96 -12.75
CA ASN A 346 -19.58 -17.30 -13.51
C ASN A 346 -20.05 -15.95 -12.93
N TRP A 347 -19.32 -15.38 -11.96
CA TRP A 347 -19.55 -14.00 -11.51
C TRP A 347 -18.76 -13.00 -12.33
N GLU A 348 -19.14 -11.73 -12.22
CA GLU A 348 -18.32 -10.61 -12.64
C GLU A 348 -17.51 -10.10 -11.45
N ALA A 349 -16.31 -9.58 -11.71
CA ALA A 349 -15.48 -8.95 -10.70
C ALA A 349 -14.94 -7.60 -11.18
N ALA A 350 -14.88 -6.64 -10.26
CA ALA A 350 -14.44 -5.28 -10.46
C ALA A 350 -13.43 -4.89 -9.38
N VAL A 351 -12.16 -4.79 -9.77
CA VAL A 351 -11.06 -4.50 -8.84
C VAL A 351 -10.50 -3.11 -9.11
N PHE A 352 -10.68 -2.21 -8.16
CA PHE A 352 -10.19 -0.84 -8.18
C PHE A 352 -8.86 -0.73 -7.45
N THR A 353 -7.77 -0.38 -8.14
CA THR A 353 -6.42 -0.36 -7.54
C THR A 353 -5.53 0.75 -8.08
N GLY A 354 -4.72 1.34 -7.20
CA GLY A 354 -3.61 2.22 -7.57
C GLY A 354 -2.35 1.47 -8.01
N ALA A 355 -2.33 0.15 -7.91
CA ALA A 355 -1.19 -0.71 -8.26
C ALA A 355 -1.61 -1.77 -9.31
N PRO A 356 -1.81 -1.40 -10.58
CA PRO A 356 -2.32 -2.31 -11.61
C PRO A 356 -1.44 -3.55 -11.85
N ASP A 357 -0.14 -3.48 -11.56
CA ASP A 357 0.76 -4.63 -11.64
C ASP A 357 0.46 -5.71 -10.61
N LEU A 358 -0.03 -5.35 -9.41
CA LEU A 358 -0.55 -6.31 -8.44
C LEU A 358 -1.83 -6.98 -8.98
N GLY A 359 -2.64 -6.24 -9.74
CA GLY A 359 -3.82 -6.80 -10.42
C GLY A 359 -3.48 -7.98 -11.34
N LYS A 360 -2.32 -7.96 -12.02
CA LYS A 360 -1.85 -9.07 -12.86
C LYS A 360 -1.60 -10.35 -12.05
N ARG A 361 -1.32 -10.22 -10.75
CA ARG A 361 -0.97 -11.32 -9.82
C ARG A 361 -2.18 -12.10 -9.36
N MET A 362 -3.38 -11.58 -9.58
CA MET A 362 -4.62 -12.34 -9.37
C MET A 362 -4.71 -13.57 -10.26
N GLY A 363 -3.97 -13.66 -11.37
CA GLY A 363 -4.02 -14.83 -12.26
C GLY A 363 -5.34 -14.97 -13.02
N ILE A 364 -6.05 -13.86 -13.23
CA ILE A 364 -7.27 -13.77 -14.06
C ILE A 364 -7.13 -12.57 -14.99
N ARG A 365 -7.45 -12.74 -16.27
CA ARG A 365 -7.40 -11.65 -17.25
C ARG A 365 -8.59 -10.69 -17.07
N SER A 366 -8.29 -9.39 -17.04
CA SER A 366 -9.32 -8.36 -17.19
C SER A 366 -9.70 -8.23 -18.67
N HIS A 367 -11.00 -8.22 -18.98
CA HIS A 367 -11.49 -8.00 -20.35
C HIS A 367 -11.61 -6.51 -20.70
N LYS A 368 -11.69 -5.64 -19.69
CA LYS A 368 -11.73 -4.17 -19.86
C LYS A 368 -11.08 -3.47 -18.68
N GLN A 369 -10.50 -2.30 -18.94
CA GLN A 369 -9.92 -1.45 -17.91
C GLN A 369 -10.34 0.01 -18.11
N TYR A 370 -10.59 0.72 -17.01
CA TYR A 370 -10.85 2.16 -17.02
C TYR A 370 -9.84 2.89 -16.13
N SER A 371 -9.52 4.13 -16.48
CA SER A 371 -8.65 4.99 -15.68
C SER A 371 -9.51 5.94 -14.85
N PHE A 372 -9.15 6.11 -13.59
CA PHE A 372 -9.82 6.97 -12.64
C PHE A 372 -8.80 7.69 -11.75
N TRP A 373 -9.28 8.67 -10.99
CA TRP A 373 -8.49 9.41 -10.01
C TRP A 373 -9.13 9.29 -8.62
N ASN A 374 -8.41 8.71 -7.67
CA ASN A 374 -8.80 8.72 -6.26
C ASN A 374 -8.06 9.85 -5.54
N GLY A 375 -8.67 11.05 -5.56
CA GLY A 375 -7.95 12.28 -5.20
C GLY A 375 -6.85 12.55 -6.22
N ALA A 376 -5.61 12.70 -5.76
CA ALA A 376 -4.44 12.88 -6.63
C ALA A 376 -3.86 11.56 -7.16
N LEU A 377 -4.33 10.41 -6.69
CA LEU A 377 -3.77 9.11 -7.04
C LEU A 377 -4.41 8.57 -8.33
N PRO A 378 -3.63 8.30 -9.39
CA PRO A 378 -4.13 7.59 -10.56
C PRO A 378 -4.46 6.15 -10.18
N CYS A 379 -5.62 5.66 -10.58
CA CYS A 379 -6.08 4.30 -10.30
C CYS A 379 -6.66 3.66 -11.56
N LYS A 380 -6.70 2.33 -11.56
CA LYS A 380 -7.33 1.52 -12.61
C LYS A 380 -8.49 0.73 -12.02
N LEU A 381 -9.58 0.63 -12.78
CA LEU A 381 -10.64 -0.34 -12.55
C LEU A 381 -10.45 -1.50 -13.52
N LEU A 382 -10.22 -2.70 -12.98
CA LEU A 382 -10.07 -3.95 -13.74
C LEU A 382 -11.41 -4.68 -13.76
N LEU A 383 -12.00 -4.87 -14.93
CA LEU A 383 -13.23 -5.65 -15.10
C LEU A 383 -12.90 -7.06 -15.56
N ILE A 384 -13.43 -8.04 -14.84
CA ILE A 384 -13.09 -9.46 -14.97
C ILE A 384 -14.40 -10.25 -15.09
N LYS A 385 -14.42 -11.19 -16.02
CA LYS A 385 -15.41 -12.28 -16.01
C LYS A 385 -14.72 -13.48 -15.38
N VAL A 386 -15.28 -14.03 -14.31
CA VAL A 386 -14.67 -15.14 -13.57
C VAL A 386 -15.05 -16.44 -14.26
N LEU A 387 -14.37 -16.68 -15.39
CA LEU A 387 -14.57 -17.84 -16.26
C LEU A 387 -13.25 -18.59 -16.43
N PRO A 388 -13.26 -19.94 -16.54
CA PRO A 388 -12.05 -20.74 -16.67
C PRO A 388 -11.10 -20.31 -17.80
N ASP A 389 -11.62 -19.85 -18.93
CA ASP A 389 -10.85 -19.38 -20.08
C ASP A 389 -10.08 -18.07 -19.83
N GLN A 390 -10.49 -17.30 -18.82
CA GLN A 390 -9.82 -16.08 -18.37
C GLN A 390 -8.71 -16.38 -17.35
N PHE A 391 -8.62 -17.61 -16.83
CA PHE A 391 -7.64 -17.96 -15.81
C PHE A 391 -6.24 -18.11 -16.43
N VAL A 392 -5.25 -17.61 -15.72
CA VAL A 392 -3.83 -17.71 -16.06
C VAL A 392 -3.18 -18.66 -15.05
N THR A 393 -3.58 -19.93 -15.09
CA THR A 393 -3.10 -21.02 -14.21
C THR A 393 -2.44 -22.12 -15.06
N GLY A 394 -1.53 -22.90 -14.48
CA GLY A 394 -0.97 -24.10 -15.11
C GLY A 394 -0.13 -23.90 -16.38
N GLU A 395 0.02 -24.98 -17.15
CA GLU A 395 0.73 -24.99 -18.44
C GLU A 395 -0.01 -24.21 -19.54
N ARG A 396 0.70 -23.85 -20.62
CA ARG A 396 0.12 -22.98 -21.67
C ARG A 396 -0.87 -23.80 -22.50
N ARG A 397 -2.17 -23.66 -22.21
CA ARG A 397 -3.23 -24.37 -22.95
C ARG A 397 -3.28 -23.95 -24.41
N SER A 398 -3.41 -24.91 -25.31
CA SER A 398 -3.61 -24.65 -26.74
C SER A 398 -4.99 -23.99 -26.99
N PRO A 399 -5.21 -23.33 -28.14
CA PRO A 399 -6.54 -22.83 -28.51
C PRO A 399 -7.62 -23.92 -28.51
N GLU A 400 -7.28 -25.13 -28.96
CA GLU A 400 -8.18 -26.29 -29.04
C GLU A 400 -8.59 -26.79 -27.64
N GLN A 401 -7.65 -26.88 -26.70
CA GLN A 401 -7.94 -27.26 -25.31
C GLN A 401 -8.89 -26.26 -24.64
N ARG A 402 -8.72 -24.96 -24.92
CA ARG A 402 -9.63 -23.91 -24.41
C ARG A 402 -11.03 -23.99 -25.00
N GLN A 403 -11.15 -24.42 -26.26
CA GLN A 403 -12.44 -24.60 -26.91
C GLN A 403 -13.20 -25.81 -26.33
N LEU A 404 -12.51 -26.93 -26.12
CA LEU A 404 -13.06 -28.11 -25.44
C LEU A 404 -13.54 -27.80 -24.01
N GLU A 405 -12.75 -27.04 -23.23
CA GLU A 405 -13.15 -26.60 -21.89
C GLU A 405 -14.36 -25.66 -21.93
N ARG A 406 -14.47 -24.80 -22.95
CA ARG A 406 -15.63 -23.92 -23.14
C ARG A 406 -16.91 -24.71 -23.38
N GLU A 407 -16.84 -25.72 -24.25
CA GLU A 407 -17.96 -26.63 -24.53
C GLU A 407 -18.36 -27.42 -23.28
N GLN A 408 -17.39 -27.89 -22.49
CA GLN A 408 -17.65 -28.59 -21.24
C GLN A 408 -18.21 -27.69 -20.13
N ALA A 409 -17.65 -26.50 -19.91
CA ALA A 409 -18.10 -25.57 -18.88
C ALA A 409 -19.52 -25.06 -19.16
N GLN A 410 -19.88 -24.92 -20.44
CA GLN A 410 -21.21 -24.51 -20.87
C GLN A 410 -22.23 -25.65 -20.68
N ALA A 411 -21.85 -26.91 -20.95
CA ALA A 411 -22.68 -28.08 -20.68
C ALA A 411 -22.96 -28.27 -19.16
N VAL A 412 -21.99 -27.99 -18.29
CA VAL A 412 -22.15 -28.09 -16.82
C VAL A 412 -22.99 -26.95 -16.24
N ALA A 413 -23.02 -25.78 -16.90
CA ALA A 413 -23.82 -24.64 -16.45
C ALA A 413 -25.32 -24.81 -16.70
N ASP A 414 -25.72 -25.67 -17.65
CA ASP A 414 -27.11 -25.91 -18.04
C ASP A 414 -27.78 -27.07 -17.26
N GLU A 415 -27.06 -27.80 -16.40
CA GLU A 415 -27.64 -28.85 -15.53
C GLU A 415 -28.04 -28.31 -14.14
N PRO A 416 -29.28 -28.57 -13.65
CA PRO A 416 -29.66 -28.23 -12.28
C PRO A 416 -28.86 -29.07 -11.28
N PRO A 417 -28.50 -28.54 -10.09
CA PRO A 417 -27.71 -29.27 -9.12
C PRO A 417 -28.52 -30.43 -8.53
N VAL A 418 -28.33 -31.63 -9.05
CA VAL A 418 -28.91 -32.86 -8.50
C VAL A 418 -28.11 -33.24 -7.26
N ARG A 419 -28.76 -33.22 -6.07
CA ARG A 419 -28.20 -33.88 -4.88
C ARG A 419 -28.14 -35.37 -5.15
N GLN A 420 -26.95 -35.89 -5.44
CA GLN A 420 -26.76 -37.32 -5.58
C GLN A 420 -26.75 -37.97 -4.19
N TYR A 421 -27.55 -39.02 -4.02
CA TYR A 421 -27.58 -39.85 -2.83
C TYR A 421 -26.92 -41.19 -3.15
N ASN A 422 -26.16 -41.74 -2.22
CA ASN A 422 -25.63 -43.10 -2.39
C ASN A 422 -26.77 -44.13 -2.24
N LYS A 423 -26.48 -45.42 -2.53
CA LYS A 423 -27.44 -46.53 -2.42
C LYS A 423 -28.05 -46.69 -1.01
N ASN A 424 -27.49 -46.02 0.00
CA ASN A 424 -27.95 -46.07 1.39
C ASN A 424 -28.69 -44.78 1.82
N GLY A 425 -29.05 -43.90 0.88
CA GLY A 425 -29.81 -42.67 1.18
C GLY A 425 -28.99 -41.54 1.79
N ASN A 426 -27.67 -41.67 1.91
CA ASN A 426 -26.81 -40.60 2.39
C ASN A 426 -26.43 -39.66 1.24
N PRO A 427 -26.43 -38.33 1.46
CA PRO A 427 -25.94 -37.39 0.46
C PRO A 427 -24.48 -37.71 0.13
N ILE A 428 -24.19 -37.91 -1.16
CA ILE A 428 -22.82 -38.04 -1.65
C ILE A 428 -22.15 -36.71 -1.40
N LYS A 429 -21.07 -36.71 -0.60
CA LYS A 429 -20.22 -35.52 -0.44
C LYS A 429 -19.85 -35.05 -1.85
N PRO A 430 -20.04 -33.77 -2.20
CA PRO A 430 -19.56 -33.26 -3.47
C PRO A 430 -18.08 -33.65 -3.61
N ALA A 431 -17.68 -34.05 -4.81
CA ALA A 431 -16.29 -34.33 -5.11
C ALA A 431 -15.42 -33.19 -4.56
N PRO A 432 -14.24 -33.49 -3.99
CA PRO A 432 -13.33 -32.43 -3.54
C PRO A 432 -13.18 -31.43 -4.68
N ALA A 433 -13.32 -30.13 -4.35
CA ALA A 433 -13.14 -29.05 -5.31
C ALA A 433 -11.88 -29.33 -6.14
N PRO A 434 -11.91 -29.08 -7.47
CA PRO A 434 -10.76 -29.33 -8.32
C PRO A 434 -9.53 -28.69 -7.66
N VAL A 435 -8.44 -29.46 -7.57
CA VAL A 435 -7.16 -28.97 -7.05
C VAL A 435 -6.79 -27.76 -7.89
N VAL A 436 -6.99 -26.56 -7.33
CA VAL A 436 -6.81 -25.33 -8.11
C VAL A 436 -5.34 -25.09 -8.27
N GLU A 437 -4.89 -25.21 -9.52
CA GLU A 437 -3.53 -24.86 -9.92
C GLU A 437 -3.22 -23.42 -9.48
N GLN A 438 -2.06 -23.25 -8.84
CA GLN A 438 -1.55 -21.93 -8.47
C GLN A 438 -1.44 -21.04 -9.72
N ALA A 439 -1.59 -19.73 -9.53
CA ALA A 439 -1.37 -18.77 -10.60
C ALA A 439 0.00 -19.00 -11.23
N ARG A 440 0.04 -19.08 -12.56
CA ARG A 440 1.27 -19.40 -13.28
C ARG A 440 2.30 -18.29 -13.08
N LEU A 441 3.55 -18.66 -12.80
CA LEU A 441 4.66 -17.71 -12.83
C LEU A 441 4.82 -17.12 -14.24
N SER A 442 5.30 -15.87 -14.30
CA SER A 442 5.76 -15.30 -15.56
C SER A 442 6.94 -16.13 -16.11
N GLU A 443 7.28 -15.96 -17.39
CA GLU A 443 8.48 -16.60 -17.96
C GLU A 443 9.75 -16.21 -17.18
N GLY A 444 9.86 -14.93 -16.82
CA GLY A 444 10.92 -14.44 -15.95
C GLY A 444 10.92 -15.10 -14.57
N GLY A 445 9.75 -15.18 -13.92
CA GLY A 445 9.59 -15.83 -12.62
C GLY A 445 9.93 -17.32 -12.65
N GLN A 446 9.62 -18.02 -13.75
CA GLN A 446 9.97 -19.43 -13.91
C GLN A 446 11.48 -19.62 -14.10
N MET A 447 12.14 -18.77 -14.90
CA MET A 447 13.61 -18.80 -15.03
C MET A 447 14.28 -18.56 -13.67
N PHE A 448 13.77 -17.59 -12.90
CA PHE A 448 14.23 -17.32 -11.55
C PHE A 448 14.01 -18.51 -10.61
N ALA A 449 12.82 -19.12 -10.61
CA ALA A 449 12.51 -20.31 -9.83
C ALA A 449 13.47 -21.47 -10.13
N ASN A 450 13.73 -21.73 -11.42
CA ASN A 450 14.65 -22.79 -11.85
C ASN A 450 16.08 -22.53 -11.36
N ARG A 451 16.54 -21.26 -11.42
CA ARG A 451 17.85 -20.87 -10.91
C ARG A 451 17.94 -21.09 -9.40
N LEU A 452 16.91 -20.65 -8.67
CA LEU A 452 16.84 -20.77 -7.21
C LEU A 452 16.81 -22.24 -6.76
N GLN A 453 16.04 -23.10 -7.46
CA GLN A 453 16.01 -24.55 -7.22
C GLN A 453 17.36 -25.22 -7.49
N LYS A 454 18.06 -24.81 -8.55
CA LYS A 454 19.41 -25.32 -8.86
C LYS A 454 20.38 -24.98 -7.74
N ASN A 455 20.36 -23.74 -7.25
CA ASN A 455 21.17 -23.32 -6.12
C ASN A 455 20.80 -24.07 -4.84
N LEU A 456 19.51 -24.23 -4.53
CA LEU A 456 19.03 -24.99 -3.37
C LEU A 456 19.52 -26.45 -3.41
N LYS A 457 19.49 -27.10 -4.57
CA LYS A 457 19.98 -28.48 -4.73
C LYS A 457 21.48 -28.60 -4.49
N GLN A 458 22.26 -27.60 -4.89
CA GLN A 458 23.71 -27.57 -4.72
C GLN A 458 24.10 -27.17 -3.29
N LEU A 459 23.69 -25.98 -2.85
CA LEU A 459 24.03 -25.40 -1.57
C LEU A 459 23.33 -26.11 -0.41
N GLY A 460 22.09 -26.58 -0.59
CA GLY A 460 21.39 -27.33 0.45
C GLY A 460 22.02 -28.68 0.77
N LYS A 461 22.66 -29.35 -0.21
CA LYS A 461 23.46 -30.56 0.06
C LYS A 461 24.71 -30.26 0.88
N TRP A 462 25.40 -29.17 0.54
CA TRP A 462 26.55 -28.67 1.29
C TRP A 462 26.14 -28.29 2.72
N ALA A 463 25.12 -27.44 2.87
CA ALA A 463 24.63 -26.98 4.17
C ALA A 463 24.22 -28.15 5.07
N LYS A 464 23.51 -29.15 4.55
CA LYS A 464 23.17 -30.37 5.31
C LYS A 464 24.38 -31.16 5.77
N ARG A 465 25.42 -31.29 4.92
CA ARG A 465 26.65 -32.00 5.26
C ARG A 465 27.45 -31.29 6.35
N GLU A 466 27.52 -29.96 6.28
CA GLU A 466 28.26 -29.14 7.25
C GLU A 466 27.42 -28.76 8.49
N GLY A 467 26.14 -29.15 8.55
CA GLY A 467 25.25 -28.83 9.66
C GLY A 467 24.88 -27.35 9.76
N ILE A 468 24.74 -26.66 8.61
CA ILE A 468 24.45 -25.22 8.52
C ILE A 468 22.93 -25.01 8.35
N GLU A 469 22.32 -24.30 9.30
CA GLU A 469 20.88 -23.97 9.27
C GLU A 469 20.55 -22.65 8.60
N CYS A 470 21.53 -21.76 8.45
CA CYS A 470 21.36 -20.44 7.85
C CYS A 470 22.39 -20.22 6.76
N TYR A 471 21.97 -19.95 5.53
CA TYR A 471 22.88 -19.76 4.39
C TYR A 471 22.24 -18.95 3.26
N ARG A 472 23.08 -18.33 2.43
CA ARG A 472 22.64 -17.63 1.22
C ARG A 472 22.33 -18.65 0.11
N VAL A 473 21.11 -18.66 -0.41
CA VAL A 473 20.74 -19.55 -1.52
C VAL A 473 20.78 -18.85 -2.88
N TYR A 474 20.77 -17.52 -2.91
CA TYR A 474 20.83 -16.72 -4.13
C TYR A 474 21.52 -15.39 -3.84
N ASP A 475 22.46 -14.97 -4.69
CA ASP A 475 23.17 -13.70 -4.55
C ASP A 475 23.39 -13.04 -5.92
N ALA A 476 22.36 -12.31 -6.37
CA ALA A 476 22.30 -11.62 -7.66
C ALA A 476 22.77 -12.51 -8.83
N ASP A 477 22.36 -13.79 -8.81
CA ASP A 477 22.85 -14.79 -9.75
C ASP A 477 22.54 -14.45 -11.21
N MET A 478 21.47 -13.67 -11.43
CA MET A 478 20.95 -13.20 -12.70
C MET A 478 20.94 -11.65 -12.69
N PRO A 479 21.53 -10.97 -13.69
CA PRO A 479 21.63 -9.49 -13.70
C PRO A 479 20.29 -8.78 -13.54
N GLU A 480 19.23 -9.35 -14.10
CA GLU A 480 17.87 -8.80 -14.04
C GLU A 480 17.23 -8.90 -12.64
N TYR A 481 17.67 -9.84 -11.80
CA TYR A 481 17.16 -10.08 -10.44
C TYR A 481 18.26 -9.77 -9.42
N SER A 482 18.43 -8.48 -9.13
CA SER A 482 19.42 -7.98 -8.17
C SER A 482 18.95 -8.19 -6.73
N LEU A 483 18.81 -9.45 -6.32
CA LEU A 483 18.33 -9.86 -5.00
C LEU A 483 19.37 -10.70 -4.28
N ALA A 484 19.30 -10.71 -2.96
CA ALA A 484 20.01 -11.67 -2.12
C ALA A 484 18.98 -12.42 -1.26
N ILE A 485 19.00 -13.74 -1.30
CA ILE A 485 18.03 -14.59 -0.59
C ILE A 485 18.76 -15.47 0.41
N ASP A 486 18.42 -15.26 1.68
CA ASP A 486 18.87 -16.08 2.80
C ASP A 486 17.79 -17.04 3.25
N LEU A 487 18.23 -18.23 3.63
CA LEU A 487 17.41 -19.18 4.37
C LEU A 487 17.83 -19.12 5.83
N TYR A 488 16.84 -19.00 6.71
CA TYR A 488 16.98 -19.16 8.16
C TYR A 488 16.01 -20.27 8.56
N GLN A 489 16.49 -21.52 8.54
CA GLN A 489 15.64 -22.70 8.67
C GLN A 489 14.51 -22.71 7.62
N ASP A 490 13.27 -22.52 8.04
CA ASP A 490 12.06 -22.49 7.20
C ASP A 490 11.61 -21.07 6.81
N TRP A 491 12.33 -20.04 7.24
CA TRP A 491 12.13 -18.66 6.85
C TRP A 491 13.03 -18.26 5.68
N VAL A 492 12.48 -17.41 4.81
CA VAL A 492 13.19 -16.83 3.67
C VAL A 492 13.30 -15.33 3.86
N HIS A 493 14.52 -14.82 3.91
CA HIS A 493 14.79 -13.39 4.00
C HIS A 493 15.33 -12.88 2.67
N VAL A 494 14.56 -12.02 2.02
CA VAL A 494 14.84 -11.43 0.71
C VAL A 494 15.31 -10.00 0.88
N GLN A 495 16.50 -9.71 0.38
CA GLN A 495 17.02 -8.34 0.33
C GLN A 495 17.17 -7.88 -1.12
N GLU A 496 16.62 -6.72 -1.43
CA GLU A 496 16.77 -6.10 -2.74
C GLU A 496 18.02 -5.21 -2.77
N TYR A 497 18.89 -5.43 -3.75
CA TYR A 497 19.98 -4.50 -4.05
C TYR A 497 19.44 -3.32 -4.87
N ALA A 498 20.06 -2.15 -4.71
CA ALA A 498 19.72 -1.00 -5.53
C ALA A 498 19.92 -1.32 -7.02
N ALA A 499 18.85 -1.25 -7.79
CA ALA A 499 18.92 -1.41 -9.23
C ALA A 499 19.87 -0.33 -9.81
N PRO A 500 20.66 -0.66 -10.84
CA PRO A 500 21.44 0.35 -11.56
C PRO A 500 20.54 1.50 -12.03
N LYS A 501 21.05 2.73 -12.02
CA LYS A 501 20.30 3.93 -12.48
C LYS A 501 19.78 3.82 -13.92
N SER A 502 20.32 2.90 -14.71
CA SER A 502 19.92 2.62 -16.09
C SER A 502 18.68 1.71 -16.21
N VAL A 503 18.19 1.14 -15.10
CA VAL A 503 17.01 0.27 -15.09
C VAL A 503 15.78 1.10 -14.75
N ASP A 504 14.75 0.97 -15.59
CA ASP A 504 13.42 1.54 -15.37
C ASP A 504 12.83 1.05 -14.02
N PRO A 505 12.45 1.95 -13.10
CA PRO A 505 11.87 1.59 -11.81
C PRO A 505 10.64 0.67 -11.92
N GLU A 506 9.78 0.85 -12.92
CA GLU A 506 8.60 0.00 -13.10
C GLU A 506 9.00 -1.44 -13.45
N LYS A 507 10.05 -1.60 -14.28
CA LYS A 507 10.57 -2.93 -14.63
C LYS A 507 11.26 -3.59 -13.44
N ALA A 508 11.99 -2.84 -12.63
CA ALA A 508 12.61 -3.36 -11.40
C ALA A 508 11.52 -3.89 -10.44
N GLN A 509 10.45 -3.10 -10.23
CA GLN A 509 9.31 -3.49 -9.41
C GLN A 509 8.61 -4.75 -9.93
N ALA A 510 8.37 -4.84 -11.24
CA ALA A 510 7.74 -6.00 -11.85
C ALA A 510 8.58 -7.28 -11.66
N ARG A 511 9.91 -7.18 -11.78
CA ARG A 511 10.84 -8.29 -11.55
C ARG A 511 10.92 -8.71 -10.08
N LEU A 512 10.86 -7.76 -9.16
CA LEU A 512 10.78 -8.07 -7.74
C LEU A 512 9.51 -8.89 -7.44
N PHE A 513 8.35 -8.48 -7.97
CA PHE A 513 7.12 -9.24 -7.81
C PHE A 513 7.16 -10.61 -8.49
N ASP A 514 7.84 -10.75 -9.64
CA ASP A 514 8.06 -12.05 -10.27
C ASP A 514 8.87 -12.98 -9.35
N ALA A 515 9.95 -12.46 -8.75
CA ALA A 515 10.77 -13.23 -7.81
C ALA A 515 9.98 -13.61 -6.54
N LEU A 516 9.29 -12.66 -5.91
CA LEU A 516 8.49 -12.93 -4.69
C LEU A 516 7.35 -13.94 -4.92
N ALA A 517 6.77 -13.97 -6.12
CA ALA A 517 5.80 -14.99 -6.50
C ALA A 517 6.46 -16.37 -6.69
N ALA A 518 7.69 -16.39 -7.22
CA ALA A 518 8.43 -17.62 -7.51
C ALA A 518 9.06 -18.29 -6.29
N ILE A 519 9.49 -17.51 -5.29
CA ILE A 519 10.23 -17.98 -4.11
C ILE A 519 9.51 -19.10 -3.33
N PRO A 520 8.23 -18.94 -2.93
CA PRO A 520 7.51 -19.98 -2.19
C PRO A 520 7.45 -21.31 -2.94
N GLN A 521 7.15 -21.24 -4.25
CA GLN A 521 7.07 -22.43 -5.12
C GLN A 521 8.44 -23.07 -5.33
N ALA A 522 9.48 -22.25 -5.54
CA ALA A 522 10.83 -22.73 -5.80
C ALA A 522 11.46 -23.41 -4.57
N LEU A 523 11.21 -22.87 -3.38
CA LEU A 523 11.78 -23.35 -2.13
C LEU A 523 10.86 -24.30 -1.35
N ASN A 524 9.60 -24.45 -1.79
CA ASN A 524 8.56 -25.20 -1.11
C ASN A 524 8.35 -24.71 0.34
N VAL A 525 8.18 -23.40 0.51
CA VAL A 525 7.93 -22.75 1.79
C VAL A 525 6.56 -22.07 1.80
N ASP A 526 5.99 -21.90 2.99
CA ASP A 526 4.77 -21.11 3.15
C ASP A 526 5.02 -19.64 2.79
N LYS A 527 4.08 -19.02 2.06
CA LYS A 527 4.18 -17.61 1.63
C LYS A 527 4.32 -16.65 2.80
N SER A 528 3.71 -16.95 3.95
CA SER A 528 3.81 -16.16 5.18
C SER A 528 5.21 -16.16 5.80
N ARG A 529 6.11 -17.02 5.33
CA ARG A 529 7.51 -17.14 5.80
C ARG A 529 8.52 -16.47 4.88
N VAL A 530 8.05 -15.75 3.86
CA VAL A 530 8.90 -14.94 2.98
C VAL A 530 8.85 -13.48 3.44
N LEU A 531 9.98 -12.98 3.91
CA LEU A 531 10.14 -11.62 4.39
C LEU A 531 11.01 -10.82 3.42
N ILE A 532 10.61 -9.60 3.11
CA ILE A 532 11.36 -8.69 2.24
C ILE A 532 11.86 -7.47 3.01
N LYS A 533 13.13 -7.11 2.81
CA LYS A 533 13.70 -5.83 3.28
C LYS A 533 14.29 -5.03 2.13
N ARG A 534 13.88 -3.77 2.04
CA ARG A 534 14.50 -2.76 1.18
C ARG A 534 15.50 -1.92 1.95
N ARG A 535 16.69 -1.72 1.36
CA ARG A 535 17.62 -0.69 1.82
C ARG A 535 17.28 0.63 1.13
N GLU A 536 16.30 1.36 1.65
CA GLU A 536 16.12 2.76 1.25
C GLU A 536 17.22 3.62 1.89
N ARG A 537 17.80 4.54 1.11
CA ARG A 537 18.67 5.58 1.67
C ARG A 537 17.79 6.52 2.49
N GLN A 538 17.79 6.37 3.80
CA GLN A 538 17.25 7.39 4.69
C GLN A 538 18.16 8.62 4.58
N SER A 539 17.70 9.67 3.90
CA SER A 539 18.33 10.99 3.96
C SER A 539 17.87 11.69 5.24
N GLY A 540 18.81 12.07 6.10
CA GLY A 540 18.54 12.81 7.34
C GLY A 540 19.21 12.22 8.58
N THR A 541 19.05 12.90 9.71
CA THR A 541 19.63 12.59 11.05
C THR A 541 18.99 11.38 11.75
N ARG A 542 18.22 10.54 11.04
CA ARG A 542 17.59 9.33 11.61
C ARG A 542 18.62 8.21 11.63
N GLN A 543 19.20 8.00 12.81
CA GLN A 543 20.13 6.93 13.13
C GLN A 543 19.36 5.60 13.33
N TYR A 544 20.05 4.45 13.20
CA TYR A 544 19.58 3.08 13.39
C TYR A 544 18.40 2.90 14.37
N GLU A 545 17.18 3.07 13.87
CA GLU A 545 15.95 2.81 14.61
C GLU A 545 15.37 1.44 14.23
N ARG A 546 14.70 0.82 15.20
CA ARG A 546 13.96 -0.43 15.04
C ARG A 546 12.88 -0.22 13.95
N GLN A 547 12.92 -1.02 12.89
CA GLN A 547 12.01 -0.94 11.74
C GLN A 547 10.64 -1.59 12.01
N GLY A 548 10.55 -2.45 13.04
CA GLY A 548 9.32 -3.15 13.44
C GLY A 548 9.16 -3.24 14.97
N ALA A 549 7.98 -3.66 15.44
CA ALA A 549 7.67 -3.76 16.87
C ALA A 549 7.28 -5.18 17.32
N GLN A 550 7.51 -6.22 16.50
CA GLN A 550 6.99 -7.57 16.77
C GLN A 550 7.73 -8.28 17.90
N GLY A 551 9.02 -8.02 18.07
CA GLY A 551 9.83 -8.60 19.15
C GLY A 551 10.16 -10.08 18.99
N GLN A 552 9.88 -10.66 17.82
CA GLN A 552 10.03 -12.10 17.57
C GLN A 552 11.48 -12.43 17.22
N PHE A 553 12.13 -13.22 18.09
CA PHE A 553 13.46 -13.78 17.85
C PHE A 553 13.34 -15.27 17.53
N THR A 554 14.15 -15.74 16.58
CA THR A 554 14.24 -17.15 16.19
C THR A 554 15.59 -17.71 16.64
N GLU A 555 15.59 -18.89 17.27
CA GLU A 555 16.82 -19.63 17.60
C GLU A 555 17.31 -20.38 16.35
N VAL A 556 18.58 -20.18 15.99
CA VAL A 556 19.27 -20.89 14.92
C VAL A 556 20.56 -21.50 15.44
N ARG A 557 21.10 -22.50 14.72
CA ARG A 557 22.36 -23.18 15.11
C ARG A 557 23.47 -22.95 14.09
N GLU A 558 24.68 -22.76 14.62
CA GLU A 558 25.91 -22.67 13.84
C GLU A 558 27.07 -23.25 14.66
N GLY A 559 27.89 -24.16 14.11
CA GLY A 559 29.10 -24.64 14.79
C GLY A 559 28.90 -25.30 16.17
N GLY A 560 27.69 -25.78 16.47
CA GLY A 560 27.35 -26.34 17.78
C GLY A 560 27.02 -25.31 18.86
N VAL A 561 26.76 -24.05 18.48
CA VAL A 561 26.18 -23.00 19.34
C VAL A 561 24.78 -22.63 18.85
N LYS A 562 24.00 -22.02 19.74
CA LYS A 562 22.67 -21.46 19.47
C LYS A 562 22.78 -19.94 19.36
N LEU A 563 22.16 -19.33 18.37
CA LEU A 563 22.16 -17.88 18.16
C LEU A 563 20.73 -17.39 17.94
N LEU A 564 20.44 -16.17 18.37
CA LEU A 564 19.16 -15.52 18.14
C LEU A 564 19.25 -14.63 16.90
N VAL A 565 18.31 -14.78 15.97
CA VAL A 565 18.10 -13.90 14.82
C VAL A 565 16.76 -13.18 14.92
N ASN A 566 16.66 -12.00 14.33
CA ASN A 566 15.40 -11.26 14.20
C ASN A 566 15.24 -10.83 12.75
N LEU A 567 14.24 -11.40 12.07
CA LEU A 567 14.06 -11.22 10.63
C LEU A 567 13.19 -10.02 10.27
N THR A 568 12.55 -9.36 11.24
CA THR A 568 11.51 -8.35 10.99
C THR A 568 11.85 -6.96 11.53
N ASP A 569 12.35 -6.86 12.77
CA ASP A 569 12.40 -5.59 13.51
C ASP A 569 13.67 -4.74 13.25
N TYR A 570 14.75 -5.34 12.77
CA TYR A 570 16.05 -4.66 12.60
C TYR A 570 16.47 -4.64 11.13
N LEU A 571 17.36 -3.72 10.75
CA LEU A 571 17.89 -3.66 9.38
C LEU A 571 18.58 -4.97 8.97
N ASP A 572 19.46 -5.47 9.85
CA ASP A 572 20.15 -6.74 9.70
C ASP A 572 19.54 -7.80 10.63
N THR A 573 19.82 -9.08 10.37
CA THR A 573 19.13 -10.21 11.02
C THR A 573 19.69 -10.58 12.39
N GLY A 574 20.82 -10.00 12.81
CA GLY A 574 21.54 -10.43 14.01
C GLY A 574 22.67 -11.43 13.76
N LEU A 575 22.83 -11.93 12.52
CA LEU A 575 23.86 -12.90 12.13
C LEU A 575 24.37 -12.63 10.71
N PHE A 576 25.63 -12.22 10.59
CA PHE A 576 26.30 -12.07 9.29
C PHE A 576 26.78 -13.44 8.79
N LEU A 577 26.10 -13.98 7.78
CA LEU A 577 26.33 -15.35 7.29
C LEU A 577 27.69 -15.51 6.60
N ASP A 578 28.19 -14.45 5.97
CA ASP A 578 29.47 -14.39 5.24
C ASP A 578 30.69 -14.61 6.16
N HIS A 579 30.58 -14.26 7.44
CA HIS A 579 31.66 -14.39 8.43
C HIS A 579 31.68 -15.74 9.17
N ARG A 580 30.85 -16.70 8.77
CA ARG A 580 30.80 -18.04 9.40
C ARG A 580 32.16 -18.73 9.49
N PRO A 581 33.00 -18.77 8.43
CA PRO A 581 34.32 -19.39 8.52
C PRO A 581 35.22 -18.77 9.58
N MET A 582 35.16 -17.44 9.75
CA MET A 582 35.93 -16.76 10.79
C MET A 582 35.46 -17.15 12.18
N ARG A 583 34.15 -17.23 12.42
CA ARG A 583 33.61 -17.70 13.70
C ARG A 583 34.02 -19.14 14.01
N MET A 584 33.99 -20.02 13.02
CA MET A 584 34.46 -21.41 13.16
C MET A 584 35.97 -21.50 13.44
N ARG A 585 36.78 -20.63 12.82
CA ARG A 585 38.21 -20.52 13.10
C ARG A 585 38.46 -20.06 14.54
N ILE A 586 37.80 -18.99 14.98
CA ILE A 586 37.88 -18.49 16.36
C ILE A 586 37.53 -19.60 17.36
N GLN A 587 36.45 -20.36 17.11
CA GLN A 587 36.07 -21.48 17.97
C GLN A 587 37.17 -22.56 18.08
N LYS A 588 37.89 -22.86 16.99
CA LYS A 588 38.99 -23.85 17.03
C LYS A 588 40.22 -23.33 17.78
N GLU A 589 40.48 -22.03 17.67
CA GLU A 589 41.72 -21.43 18.15
C GLU A 589 41.62 -20.81 19.56
N ALA A 590 40.42 -20.72 20.14
CA ALA A 590 40.18 -20.00 21.40
C ALA A 590 40.53 -20.75 22.68
N ALA A 591 40.82 -22.07 22.62
CA ALA A 591 41.05 -22.89 23.82
C ALA A 591 42.12 -22.28 24.76
N GLY A 592 41.72 -21.98 26.00
CA GLY A 592 42.57 -21.39 27.04
C GLY A 592 42.92 -19.90 26.86
N LYS A 593 42.50 -19.26 25.76
CA LYS A 593 42.85 -17.88 25.42
C LYS A 593 41.92 -16.84 26.03
N ARG A 594 42.45 -15.65 26.28
CA ARG A 594 41.69 -14.42 26.53
C ARG A 594 41.29 -13.82 25.19
N PHE A 595 39.99 -13.83 24.89
CA PHE A 595 39.45 -13.37 23.61
C PHE A 595 38.90 -11.94 23.71
N LEU A 596 39.26 -11.07 22.77
CA LEU A 596 38.69 -9.73 22.61
C LEU A 596 37.91 -9.64 21.29
N ASN A 597 36.67 -9.15 21.35
CA ASN A 597 35.80 -8.92 20.20
C ASN A 597 35.41 -7.44 20.14
N LEU A 598 35.91 -6.72 19.15
CA LEU A 598 35.65 -5.29 18.97
C LEU A 598 34.63 -5.06 17.86
N PHE A 599 33.77 -4.04 18.03
CA PHE A 599 32.59 -3.84 17.19
C PHE A 599 31.71 -5.09 17.17
N CYS A 600 31.50 -5.66 18.36
CA CYS A 600 31.08 -7.05 18.49
C CYS A 600 29.65 -7.34 18.03
N TYR A 601 28.82 -6.31 17.78
CA TYR A 601 27.43 -6.45 17.39
C TYR A 601 26.67 -7.37 18.36
N THR A 602 26.08 -8.46 17.87
CA THR A 602 25.37 -9.47 18.69
C THR A 602 26.29 -10.52 19.30
N ALA A 603 27.61 -10.27 19.28
CA ALA A 603 28.70 -11.05 19.85
C ALA A 603 28.74 -12.54 19.43
N THR A 604 28.30 -12.86 18.22
CA THR A 604 28.30 -14.23 17.69
C THR A 604 29.71 -14.84 17.74
N ALA A 605 30.74 -14.11 17.32
CA ALA A 605 32.14 -14.57 17.43
C ALA A 605 32.58 -14.87 18.88
N SER A 606 32.09 -14.12 19.88
CA SER A 606 32.37 -14.38 21.30
C SER A 606 31.70 -15.65 21.81
N VAL A 607 30.49 -15.96 21.35
CA VAL A 607 29.82 -17.24 21.65
C VAL A 607 30.66 -18.41 21.12
N HIS A 608 31.18 -18.28 19.90
CA HIS A 608 32.07 -19.28 19.29
C HIS A 608 33.40 -19.41 20.05
N ALA A 609 34.03 -18.30 20.45
CA ALA A 609 35.23 -18.32 21.27
C ALA A 609 35.01 -19.03 22.62
N ALA A 610 33.91 -18.71 23.31
CA ALA A 610 33.53 -19.36 24.57
C ALA A 610 33.28 -20.86 24.38
N LYS A 611 32.57 -21.25 23.32
CA LYS A 611 32.37 -22.67 22.95
C LYS A 611 33.70 -23.38 22.68
N GLY A 612 34.66 -22.68 22.09
CA GLY A 612 36.02 -23.14 21.85
C GLY A 612 36.88 -23.33 23.10
N GLY A 613 36.38 -22.95 24.27
CA GLY A 613 37.11 -23.06 25.53
C GLY A 613 37.95 -21.82 25.85
N ALA A 614 37.58 -20.63 25.36
CA ALA A 614 38.17 -19.37 25.81
C ALA A 614 38.17 -19.28 27.33
N ARG A 615 39.30 -18.85 27.91
CA ARG A 615 39.43 -18.61 29.35
C ARG A 615 38.49 -17.48 29.79
N SER A 616 38.42 -16.44 28.98
CA SER A 616 37.51 -15.30 29.14
C SER A 616 37.25 -14.68 27.79
N THR A 617 36.08 -14.06 27.60
CA THR A 617 35.86 -13.16 26.47
C THR A 617 35.51 -11.75 26.93
N THR A 618 35.93 -10.75 26.16
CA THR A 618 35.53 -9.36 26.29
C THR A 618 34.95 -8.90 24.96
N SER A 619 33.74 -8.37 24.96
CA SER A 619 33.07 -7.87 23.76
C SER A 619 32.67 -6.42 23.93
N VAL A 620 33.09 -5.57 22.99
CA VAL A 620 32.90 -4.12 23.06
C VAL A 620 32.02 -3.67 21.91
N ASP A 621 30.96 -2.92 22.20
CA ASP A 621 30.11 -2.29 21.20
C ASP A 621 29.51 -0.98 21.73
N LEU A 622 29.18 -0.06 20.83
CA LEU A 622 28.55 1.20 21.20
C LEU A 622 27.06 1.03 21.55
N SER A 623 26.41 0.05 20.92
CA SER A 623 24.97 -0.17 20.98
C SER A 623 24.56 -1.01 22.19
N LYS A 624 23.84 -0.39 23.12
CA LYS A 624 23.22 -1.12 24.25
C LYS A 624 22.29 -2.23 23.76
N THR A 625 21.51 -1.97 22.71
CA THR A 625 20.57 -2.93 22.12
C THR A 625 21.29 -4.19 21.63
N TYR A 626 22.45 -4.04 20.98
CA TYR A 626 23.23 -5.18 20.50
C TYR A 626 23.96 -5.89 21.64
N LEU A 627 24.43 -5.18 22.67
CA LEU A 627 24.99 -5.80 23.87
C LEU A 627 23.93 -6.59 24.68
N ASP A 628 22.69 -6.10 24.75
CA ASP A 628 21.59 -6.83 25.37
C ASP A 628 21.21 -8.08 24.55
N TRP A 629 21.38 -8.04 23.23
CA TRP A 629 21.27 -9.21 22.36
C TRP A 629 22.45 -10.18 22.54
N ALA A 630 23.69 -9.67 22.59
CA ALA A 630 24.89 -10.44 22.88
C ALA A 630 24.78 -11.20 24.20
N ARG A 631 24.28 -10.54 25.26
CA ARG A 631 24.02 -11.18 26.56
C ARG A 631 23.08 -12.37 26.42
N ARG A 632 22.01 -12.24 25.64
CA ARG A 632 21.05 -13.32 25.36
C ARG A 632 21.70 -14.46 24.59
N ASN A 633 22.52 -14.16 23.57
CA ASN A 633 23.26 -15.19 22.83
C ASN A 633 24.23 -15.97 23.72
N LEU A 634 24.99 -15.29 24.60
CA LEU A 634 25.91 -15.97 25.53
C LEU A 634 25.15 -16.80 26.58
N SER A 635 24.06 -16.26 27.12
CA SER A 635 23.21 -16.96 28.09
C SER A 635 22.55 -18.21 27.50
N LEU A 636 22.10 -18.14 26.24
CA LEU A 636 21.49 -19.26 25.53
C LEU A 636 22.41 -20.49 25.40
N ASN A 637 23.73 -20.27 25.53
CA ASN A 637 24.74 -21.32 25.46
C ASN A 637 25.39 -21.61 26.82
N GLY A 638 24.91 -21.02 27.91
CA GLY A 638 25.45 -21.22 29.25
C GLY A 638 26.82 -20.58 29.47
N PHE A 639 27.16 -19.52 28.74
CA PHE A 639 28.48 -18.89 28.82
C PHE A 639 28.50 -17.59 29.63
N SER A 640 27.38 -17.12 30.21
CA SER A 640 27.28 -15.80 30.86
C SER A 640 28.43 -15.45 31.83
N ASP A 641 28.88 -16.38 32.67
CA ASP A 641 29.77 -16.09 33.80
C ASP A 641 31.23 -15.81 33.41
N LYS A 642 31.62 -16.07 32.16
CA LYS A 642 33.01 -15.93 31.67
C LYS A 642 33.18 -14.82 30.61
N ASN A 643 32.17 -13.98 30.45
CA ASN A 643 32.13 -12.98 29.39
C ASN A 643 31.87 -11.58 29.93
N ARG A 644 32.69 -10.64 29.51
CA ARG A 644 32.57 -9.21 29.84
C ARG A 644 32.00 -8.47 28.63
N LEU A 645 30.87 -7.79 28.81
CA LEU A 645 30.25 -6.95 27.78
C LEU A 645 30.43 -5.49 28.14
N GLU A 646 31.14 -4.74 27.30
CA GLU A 646 31.49 -3.35 27.53
C GLU A 646 30.76 -2.45 26.55
N GLN A 647 30.02 -1.47 27.09
CA GLN A 647 29.41 -0.44 26.27
C GLN A 647 30.37 0.75 26.13
N GLY A 648 30.89 0.99 24.94
CA GLY A 648 31.80 2.10 24.71
C GLY A 648 32.18 2.30 23.25
N ASP A 649 32.75 3.47 22.96
CA ASP A 649 33.49 3.69 21.72
C ASP A 649 34.74 2.81 21.72
N VAL A 650 34.95 2.04 20.64
CA VAL A 650 36.03 1.05 20.59
C VAL A 650 37.41 1.69 20.64
N MET A 651 37.60 2.84 20.00
CA MET A 651 38.89 3.53 19.96
C MET A 651 39.24 4.06 21.35
N ALA A 652 38.30 4.76 22.00
CA ALA A 652 38.48 5.26 23.36
C ALA A 652 38.63 4.14 24.39
N TRP A 653 37.89 3.04 24.21
CA TRP A 653 38.01 1.86 25.08
C TRP A 653 39.39 1.22 24.96
N LEU A 654 39.92 1.05 23.75
CA LEU A 654 41.25 0.50 23.55
C LEU A 654 42.36 1.37 24.16
N ASP A 655 42.23 2.69 24.07
CA ASP A 655 43.19 3.65 24.60
C ASP A 655 43.29 3.61 26.14
N THR A 656 42.16 3.32 26.81
CA THR A 656 42.08 3.23 28.27
C THR A 656 42.30 1.81 28.80
N CYS A 657 42.04 0.79 27.99
CA CYS A 657 42.23 -0.61 28.36
C CYS A 657 43.71 -0.92 28.64
N ARG A 658 43.95 -1.72 29.68
CA ARG A 658 45.29 -2.21 30.08
C ARG A 658 45.38 -3.73 30.10
N ASP A 659 44.29 -4.43 29.83
CA ASP A 659 44.26 -5.89 29.74
C ASP A 659 44.98 -6.37 28.47
N GLU A 660 45.62 -7.53 28.55
CA GLU A 660 46.18 -8.23 27.39
C GLU A 660 45.28 -9.38 26.94
N PHE A 661 45.30 -9.65 25.63
CA PHE A 661 44.47 -10.67 24.99
C PHE A 661 45.31 -11.55 24.06
N ASP A 662 45.02 -12.84 24.03
CA ASP A 662 45.78 -13.81 23.23
C ASP A 662 45.15 -14.01 21.84
N LEU A 663 43.87 -13.63 21.69
CA LEU A 663 43.14 -13.65 20.43
C LEU A 663 42.23 -12.42 20.33
N ILE A 664 42.42 -11.60 19.30
CA ILE A 664 41.61 -10.39 19.07
C ILE A 664 40.88 -10.54 17.73
N PHE A 665 39.58 -10.21 17.70
CA PHE A 665 38.78 -10.12 16.48
C PHE A 665 38.19 -8.72 16.34
N ILE A 666 38.33 -8.15 15.15
CA ILE A 666 37.88 -6.79 14.82
C ILE A 666 37.19 -6.83 13.45
N ASP A 667 35.89 -6.53 13.43
CA ASP A 667 35.08 -6.45 12.22
C ASP A 667 34.24 -5.16 12.24
N PRO A 668 34.84 -4.00 11.96
CA PRO A 668 34.16 -2.73 12.10
C PRO A 668 33.24 -2.46 10.89
N PRO A 669 32.20 -1.63 11.07
CA PRO A 669 31.43 -1.12 9.94
C PRO A 669 32.32 -0.21 9.06
N THR A 670 31.96 -0.04 7.78
CA THR A 670 32.70 0.90 6.90
C THR A 670 32.71 2.33 7.47
N PHE A 671 31.56 2.76 7.98
CA PHE A 671 31.38 4.03 8.66
C PHE A 671 30.55 3.82 9.92
N SER A 672 30.90 4.49 11.01
CA SER A 672 30.05 4.59 12.20
C SER A 672 29.90 6.04 12.59
N ASN A 673 28.65 6.49 12.72
CA ASN A 673 28.32 7.83 13.18
C ASN A 673 27.36 7.72 14.35
N SER A 674 27.71 8.29 15.49
CA SER A 674 26.89 8.20 16.70
C SER A 674 27.03 9.44 17.56
N LYS A 675 25.91 9.89 18.14
CA LYS A 675 25.88 11.01 19.12
C LYS A 675 26.76 10.77 20.34
N ARG A 676 27.20 9.54 20.57
CA ARG A 676 28.06 9.12 21.70
C ARG A 676 29.54 9.01 21.32
N MET A 677 29.89 9.35 20.08
CA MET A 677 31.26 9.39 19.59
C MET A 677 31.66 10.84 19.29
N GLU A 678 32.87 11.23 19.65
CA GLU A 678 33.47 12.45 19.12
C GLU A 678 33.96 12.19 17.69
N GLY A 679 33.14 12.55 16.70
CA GLY A 679 33.46 12.37 15.28
C GLY A 679 32.82 11.15 14.62
N VAL A 680 33.31 10.81 13.43
CA VAL A 680 32.81 9.71 12.59
C VAL A 680 33.96 8.72 12.39
N PHE A 681 33.75 7.45 12.73
CA PHE A 681 34.70 6.38 12.39
C PHE A 681 34.61 6.06 10.90
N ASP A 682 35.76 5.96 10.24
CA ASP A 682 35.93 5.51 8.86
C ASP A 682 37.01 4.43 8.83
N VAL A 683 36.63 3.20 8.43
CA VAL A 683 37.57 2.07 8.47
C VAL A 683 38.81 2.28 7.60
N GLN A 684 38.71 2.98 6.46
CA GLN A 684 39.84 3.21 5.57
C GLN A 684 40.82 4.23 6.16
N ARG A 685 40.28 5.29 6.80
CA ARG A 685 41.07 6.36 7.42
C ARG A 685 41.68 5.91 8.75
N ASP A 686 40.90 5.25 9.59
CA ASP A 686 41.22 5.02 11.00
C ASP A 686 41.86 3.65 11.27
N GLN A 687 41.99 2.77 10.26
CA GLN A 687 42.54 1.41 10.40
C GLN A 687 43.89 1.37 11.12
N VAL A 688 44.79 2.32 10.84
CA VAL A 688 46.17 2.29 11.35
C VAL A 688 46.14 2.47 12.86
N GLN A 689 45.44 3.51 13.32
CA GLN A 689 45.28 3.78 14.75
C GLN A 689 44.52 2.65 15.45
N LEU A 690 43.44 2.13 14.85
CA LEU A 690 42.65 1.04 15.41
C LEU A 690 43.51 -0.22 15.62
N LEU A 691 44.27 -0.60 14.60
CA LEU A 691 45.11 -1.78 14.63
C LEU A 691 46.30 -1.59 15.58
N ASP A 692 46.91 -0.43 15.64
CA ASP A 692 48.01 -0.16 16.58
C ASP A 692 47.55 -0.25 18.04
N LEU A 693 46.40 0.38 18.35
CA LEU A 693 45.80 0.32 19.68
C LEU A 693 45.45 -1.13 20.07
N ALA A 694 44.90 -1.91 19.14
CA ALA A 694 44.57 -3.31 19.38
C ALA A 694 45.82 -4.20 19.52
N MET A 695 46.84 -4.00 18.67
CA MET A 695 48.12 -4.71 18.75
C MET A 695 48.84 -4.40 20.06
N ALA A 696 48.70 -3.19 20.60
CA ALA A 696 49.23 -2.84 21.92
C ALA A 696 48.53 -3.56 23.09
N ARG A 697 47.39 -4.23 22.84
CA ARG A 697 46.70 -5.13 23.79
C ARG A 697 46.92 -6.61 23.45
N LEU A 698 47.68 -6.94 22.41
CA LEU A 698 47.94 -8.31 22.01
C LEU A 698 49.07 -8.89 22.87
N ALA A 699 48.79 -9.99 23.56
CA ALA A 699 49.79 -10.70 24.35
C ALA A 699 50.89 -11.29 23.45
N PRO A 700 52.12 -11.52 23.98
CA PRO A 700 53.17 -12.21 23.24
C PRO A 700 52.70 -13.55 22.66
N GLY A 701 52.91 -13.76 21.36
CA GLY A 701 52.45 -14.96 20.65
C GLY A 701 50.94 -14.99 20.34
N GLY A 702 50.21 -13.91 20.64
CA GLY A 702 48.80 -13.75 20.30
C GLY A 702 48.56 -13.52 18.81
N VAL A 703 47.29 -13.62 18.41
CA VAL A 703 46.85 -13.36 17.03
C VAL A 703 45.72 -12.34 17.00
N LEU A 704 45.79 -11.38 16.08
CA LEU A 704 44.71 -10.46 15.75
C LEU A 704 44.13 -10.82 14.38
N TYR A 705 42.81 -10.98 14.31
CA TYR A 705 42.05 -11.11 13.08
C TYR A 705 41.28 -9.81 12.82
N PHE A 706 41.53 -9.20 11.66
CA PHE A 706 40.86 -8.00 11.21
C PHE A 706 40.10 -8.30 9.93
N SER A 707 38.84 -7.89 9.84
CA SER A 707 38.02 -8.00 8.63
C SER A 707 37.23 -6.72 8.40
N ASN A 708 36.77 -6.50 7.17
CA ASN A 708 35.75 -5.50 6.86
C ASN A 708 35.10 -5.77 5.50
N ASN A 709 33.95 -5.15 5.25
CA ASN A 709 33.17 -5.27 4.02
C ASN A 709 33.28 -4.06 3.07
N PHE A 710 34.25 -3.16 3.30
CA PHE A 710 34.40 -1.99 2.43
C PHE A 710 35.04 -2.40 1.10
N ARG A 711 34.24 -2.41 0.02
CA ARG A 711 34.65 -2.92 -1.31
C ARG A 711 35.91 -2.27 -1.91
N LYS A 712 36.27 -1.07 -1.46
CA LYS A 712 37.46 -0.33 -1.93
C LYS A 712 38.59 -0.31 -0.90
N PHE A 713 38.48 -1.11 0.17
CA PHE A 713 39.44 -1.10 1.26
C PHE A 713 40.84 -1.49 0.78
N GLN A 714 41.82 -0.70 1.20
CA GLN A 714 43.24 -0.97 1.04
C GLN A 714 43.89 -0.90 2.42
N LEU A 715 44.57 -1.99 2.82
CA LEU A 715 45.31 -2.02 4.07
C LEU A 715 46.55 -1.13 3.93
N ASP A 716 46.82 -0.29 4.93
CA ASP A 716 47.98 0.62 4.91
C ASP A 716 49.31 -0.16 4.92
N GLU A 717 50.22 0.18 3.99
CA GLU A 717 51.49 -0.51 3.82
C GLU A 717 52.42 -0.37 5.05
N ASN A 718 52.27 0.70 5.83
CA ASN A 718 53.07 0.91 7.04
C ASN A 718 52.75 -0.11 8.15
N LEU A 719 51.58 -0.75 8.12
CA LEU A 719 51.25 -1.84 9.04
C LEU A 719 52.10 -3.09 8.74
N ALA A 720 52.34 -3.39 7.46
CA ALA A 720 53.17 -4.51 7.06
C ALA A 720 54.66 -4.31 7.42
N ALA A 721 55.11 -3.06 7.57
CA ALA A 721 56.45 -2.74 8.07
C ALA A 721 56.60 -3.03 9.58
N ARG A 722 55.53 -2.86 10.37
CA ARG A 722 55.55 -2.99 11.84
C ARG A 722 55.14 -4.36 12.35
N TYR A 723 54.23 -5.03 11.64
CA TYR A 723 53.64 -6.30 12.04
C TYR A 723 53.84 -7.36 10.95
N GLN A 724 53.64 -8.62 11.31
CA GLN A 724 53.49 -9.69 10.33
C GLN A 724 52.02 -9.73 9.91
N VAL A 725 51.76 -9.45 8.63
CA VAL A 725 50.42 -9.33 8.06
C VAL A 725 50.23 -10.38 6.98
N GLU A 726 49.18 -11.18 7.10
CA GLU A 726 48.80 -12.21 6.12
C GLU A 726 47.34 -11.98 5.71
N GLU A 727 47.07 -11.77 4.42
CA GLU A 727 45.69 -11.73 3.92
C GLU A 727 45.12 -13.15 3.84
N ILE A 728 44.04 -13.39 4.56
CA ILE A 728 43.40 -14.71 4.70
C ILE A 728 42.03 -14.78 4.02
N THR A 729 41.62 -13.72 3.30
CA THR A 729 40.30 -13.54 2.66
C THR A 729 39.78 -14.81 2.00
N ALA A 730 40.57 -15.46 1.13
CA ALA A 730 40.15 -16.66 0.40
C ALA A 730 39.74 -17.83 1.30
N SER A 731 40.35 -17.97 2.48
CA SER A 731 40.01 -19.02 3.46
C SER A 731 38.80 -18.69 4.32
N THR A 732 38.24 -17.49 4.18
CA THR A 732 37.15 -16.98 5.01
C THR A 732 35.82 -16.84 4.27
N ILE A 733 35.76 -17.26 3.00
CA ILE A 733 34.55 -17.19 2.16
C ILE A 733 33.96 -18.60 2.02
N ASP A 734 32.72 -18.77 2.47
CA ASP A 734 31.99 -20.04 2.32
C ASP A 734 31.42 -20.22 0.89
N PRO A 735 31.10 -21.46 0.48
CA PRO A 735 30.48 -21.77 -0.80
C PRO A 735 29.22 -20.96 -1.14
N ASP A 736 28.41 -20.57 -0.15
CA ASP A 736 27.21 -19.74 -0.34
C ASP A 736 27.51 -18.28 -0.73
N PHE A 737 28.75 -17.82 -0.55
CA PHE A 737 29.23 -16.49 -0.95
C PHE A 737 30.30 -16.52 -2.05
N ALA A 738 30.62 -17.69 -2.61
CA ALA A 738 31.73 -17.86 -3.56
C ALA A 738 31.60 -17.00 -4.85
N ARG A 739 30.39 -16.61 -5.25
CA ARG A 739 30.17 -15.72 -6.42
C ARG A 739 30.56 -14.27 -6.14
N ASN A 740 30.60 -13.88 -4.86
CA ASN A 740 30.89 -12.53 -4.42
C ASN A 740 32.18 -12.52 -3.59
N GLY A 741 33.32 -12.73 -4.28
CA GLY A 741 34.65 -12.70 -3.66
C GLY A 741 35.06 -11.35 -3.04
N LYS A 742 34.21 -10.32 -3.14
CA LYS A 742 34.40 -8.99 -2.55
C LYS A 742 33.39 -8.69 -1.44
N ILE A 743 32.74 -9.72 -0.89
CA ILE A 743 31.76 -9.57 0.20
C ILE A 743 32.44 -9.02 1.46
N HIS A 744 33.64 -9.51 1.78
CA HIS A 744 34.54 -8.96 2.79
C HIS A 744 36.00 -9.27 2.44
N ARG A 745 36.93 -8.61 3.15
CA ARG A 745 38.35 -8.95 3.19
C ARG A 745 38.76 -9.23 4.63
N ALA A 746 39.74 -10.09 4.83
CA ALA A 746 40.22 -10.49 6.15
C ALA A 746 41.74 -10.68 6.19
N TRP A 747 42.34 -10.29 7.32
CA TRP A 747 43.77 -10.36 7.59
C TRP A 747 44.03 -11.00 8.94
N LYS A 748 45.12 -11.75 9.01
CA LYS A 748 45.76 -12.22 10.23
C LYS A 748 46.97 -11.33 10.50
N ILE A 749 47.08 -10.82 11.71
CA ILE A 749 48.13 -9.89 12.13
C ILE A 749 48.76 -10.42 13.43
N THR A 750 50.09 -10.51 13.45
CA THR A 750 50.89 -10.94 14.61
C THR A 750 52.07 -9.99 14.83
N THR A 751 52.64 -10.02 16.03
CA THR A 751 53.93 -9.38 16.30
C THR A 751 55.01 -10.04 15.43
N ARG A 752 55.96 -9.25 14.94
CA ARG A 752 57.13 -9.78 14.23
C ARG A 752 58.11 -10.48 15.17
#